data_AF-A0A964JTE6-F1
#
_entry.id   AF-A0A964JTE6-F1
#
_cell.length_a   1.000
_cell.length_b   1.000
_cell.length_c   1.000
_cell.angle_alpha   90.00
_cell.angle_beta   90.00
_cell.angle_gamma   90.00
#
_symmetry.space_group_name_H-M   'P 1'
#
loop_
_entity.id
_entity.type
_entity.pdbx_description
1 polymer ?
#
loop_
_entity_poly.entity_id
_entity_poly.type
_entity_poly.pdbx_seq_one_letter_code
_entity_poly.pdbx_strand_id
1 'polypeptide(L)'
;MCVASSLANTSIASSPPFGSSGGSRLCGGAKTSEPARRLRSKTRSSKRPSTPARSLRRPSVGRSCPVTRAASSVSALFSGRGSKMSRLLPIISLVLIAPLLLQCSDDDKLRAGSFPAITSEPEVLSLASVPLGETDEYIVDIRNIGPSGSTLIVTQIRLSSDVDTREMTLTHDPLPLRIGADALARVNLSYAPLNPGIDGGEILVYSNDPQVPTLRIPLRPNEAVGELAVNPRELIFGAVPSGTPETKSVQLANLGSAPVTVTNISLSMDSSTDYRISAGGAERPSLGRDDTLRIEVTYLPTGQNRDDGTLVIETTDPNQPRVLVPIRGSEPSPEIDVSRESIAFGALDLGADSDVVPLEIFNEGDSPLVVSKIDLALQLDPSNPINAQYRFHDLPAAWPLIIESRSTFEFGLSYHPRVDGRHNTRVVIDSNDADEPRVEVTVTGRVRATCIDVQPVAVSFGRVPRSVESAHQLVQITNCGDVELNLLDLRIDGSAGFRLQPLPGEVLAARVAPLSVAMVEVFFVNDDLMDGEMAMAALVVENDSPATPNVQVPLTVQGGGTPTCEISLLGAPANFGLVRRGTSANREIVIFNRGSGNCEIRDERLDAIVLPIPGFNQNPFSINRRAPRGRIAPASLSPVEFTYRPIAFNADRGTYTLTFWDPYRMEERTATADLVGVGGDSNIEVIPGHVDFGLVTAGECASRTERVTVYNTGIAPICITDVRLEGPGCAEFILIDRPVADMNGCIAITRARPADFQFTYEPGNVGRDACDVVFVSDASDNGELHVPLTGEGTLDTRQTDEFVQASGQEVDVLFVIDNSGSMSEEQGNLRSNFDSFIQGADQFQNDFQLGVVSTDLDNAAENGKLIGAPRIIRRGPNAEQQFTDHADLGVNGAGNETGLEAAHRALTDPNIFDTGVACQNDGQCQMPDTCVEGSCGGHNRGFLRETAALEIVFLSDEEDQSTGTINFYVDFLKSIKGFRNENRMHAHSIVGADNGGNAAACMSGDGAADAGRRYVEVSRRTNGTVASICNNNFGDDLREIGNTAFGLQVQFFLSRPAVEESITVEVDGANRPAGWAFDRDSNSVVFDEGQVPVAGSIIRISYEAECFPRHE
;
A
#
# COMPACT_ATOMS: atom_id res chain seq x y z
N MET A 1 25.62 38.18 35.55
CA MET A 1 26.76 37.91 36.46
C MET A 1 27.51 36.72 35.90
N CYS A 2 28.80 36.84 35.56
CA CYS A 2 29.57 35.77 34.93
C CYS A 2 30.28 34.90 35.98
N VAL A 3 30.24 33.57 35.84
CA VAL A 3 31.31 32.65 36.28
C VAL A 3 31.38 31.51 35.24
N ALA A 4 32.59 31.00 34.97
CA ALA A 4 32.87 30.05 33.91
C ALA A 4 33.43 28.71 34.42
N SER A 5 33.55 27.75 33.49
CA SER A 5 34.61 26.72 33.38
C SER A 5 34.52 25.36 34.10
N SER A 6 35.08 24.35 33.40
CA SER A 6 35.79 23.15 33.90
C SER A 6 35.12 21.75 33.90
N LEU A 7 35.34 21.04 32.79
CA LEU A 7 36.01 19.71 32.69
C LEU A 7 35.86 18.62 33.80
N ALA A 8 35.29 17.48 33.37
CA ALA A 8 35.84 16.11 33.41
C ALA A 8 35.90 15.22 34.70
N ASN A 9 35.41 13.98 34.51
CA ASN A 9 35.92 12.67 34.96
C ASN A 9 35.65 12.06 36.37
N THR A 10 34.81 11.02 36.35
CA THR A 10 34.99 9.64 36.89
C THR A 10 34.79 9.25 38.37
N SER A 11 33.84 8.31 38.53
CA SER A 11 33.93 7.01 39.26
C SER A 11 33.46 6.87 40.72
N ILE A 12 33.28 5.59 41.12
CA ILE A 12 32.91 4.97 42.42
C ILE A 12 31.43 4.53 42.50
N ALA A 13 31.04 3.30 42.90
CA ALA A 13 31.73 2.00 43.02
C ALA A 13 30.71 0.87 43.36
N SER A 14 31.23 -0.36 43.53
CA SER A 14 30.74 -1.47 44.38
C SER A 14 29.91 -2.61 43.74
N SER A 15 29.96 -3.78 44.40
CA SER A 15 29.60 -5.12 43.90
C SER A 15 29.01 -5.97 45.07
N PRO A 16 28.89 -7.32 44.95
CA PRO A 16 27.68 -8.12 44.70
C PRO A 16 27.16 -8.83 45.99
N PRO A 17 26.33 -9.92 45.98
CA PRO A 17 26.85 -11.30 45.79
C PRO A 17 25.87 -12.46 45.36
N PHE A 18 26.46 -13.66 45.10
CA PHE A 18 25.88 -15.06 44.98
C PHE A 18 24.93 -15.44 43.81
N GLY A 19 25.00 -16.63 43.18
CA GLY A 19 26.04 -17.68 43.18
C GLY A 19 25.64 -19.09 42.62
N SER A 20 26.55 -19.75 41.86
CA SER A 20 26.59 -21.20 41.46
C SER A 20 25.51 -21.75 40.48
N SER A 21 25.73 -22.77 39.62
CA SER A 21 26.92 -23.51 39.11
C SER A 21 26.51 -24.51 37.98
N GLY A 22 27.35 -25.03 37.07
CA GLY A 22 28.76 -24.72 36.76
C GLY A 22 29.64 -25.91 36.31
N GLY A 23 29.77 -26.18 35.00
CA GLY A 23 30.72 -27.11 34.36
C GLY A 23 30.67 -27.06 32.81
N SER A 24 31.66 -27.45 32.00
CA SER A 24 33.10 -27.72 32.25
C SER A 24 33.85 -28.09 30.95
N ARG A 25 34.98 -27.42 30.63
CA ARG A 25 36.17 -27.94 29.87
C ARG A 25 35.97 -28.36 28.38
N LEU A 26 36.96 -28.35 27.46
CA LEU A 26 38.33 -27.78 27.37
C LEU A 26 38.84 -27.85 25.89
N CYS A 27 39.76 -26.96 25.52
CA CYS A 27 40.85 -27.11 24.53
C CYS A 27 40.60 -27.33 23.02
N GLY A 28 40.99 -26.31 22.24
CA GLY A 28 41.94 -26.43 21.11
C GLY A 28 41.35 -26.63 19.69
N GLY A 29 41.76 -25.88 18.65
CA GLY A 29 42.61 -24.69 18.61
C GLY A 29 43.45 -24.58 17.31
N ALA A 30 43.42 -23.40 16.66
CA ALA A 30 44.38 -22.90 15.65
C ALA A 30 44.53 -23.70 14.33
N LYS A 31 44.80 -23.12 13.15
CA LYS A 31 44.97 -21.73 12.65
C LYS A 31 45.08 -21.79 11.10
N THR A 32 44.72 -20.72 10.37
CA THR A 32 45.35 -20.15 9.13
C THR A 32 45.97 -21.09 8.05
N SER A 33 45.87 -20.89 6.72
CA SER A 33 45.64 -19.69 5.90
C SER A 33 45.40 -20.03 4.41
N GLU A 34 44.84 -19.06 3.68
CA GLU A 34 45.00 -18.73 2.24
C GLU A 34 46.44 -18.84 1.63
N PRO A 35 46.70 -18.61 0.31
CA PRO A 35 45.78 -18.26 -0.82
C PRO A 35 46.06 -18.89 -2.23
N ALA A 36 45.19 -18.51 -3.20
CA ALA A 36 45.48 -18.15 -4.61
C ALA A 36 45.66 -19.15 -5.81
N ARG A 37 44.80 -18.89 -6.82
CA ARG A 37 45.01 -18.82 -8.30
C ARG A 37 45.10 -20.08 -9.21
N ARG A 38 44.03 -20.20 -10.04
CA ARG A 38 43.97 -20.46 -11.50
C ARG A 38 44.93 -21.48 -12.15
N LEU A 39 44.36 -22.49 -12.84
CA LEU A 39 44.74 -22.81 -14.24
C LEU A 39 43.69 -23.67 -14.99
N ARG A 40 43.87 -23.76 -16.31
CA ARG A 40 42.92 -24.29 -17.32
C ARG A 40 42.94 -25.83 -17.47
N SER A 41 41.77 -26.36 -17.85
CA SER A 41 41.49 -27.54 -18.69
C SER A 41 42.67 -28.35 -19.31
N LYS A 42 42.59 -29.71 -19.22
CA LYS A 42 42.33 -30.61 -20.39
C LYS A 42 42.51 -32.12 -20.09
N THR A 43 41.47 -32.91 -20.42
CA THR A 43 41.51 -34.33 -20.92
C THR A 43 42.02 -35.43 -19.94
N ARG A 44 41.66 -36.73 -20.04
CA ARG A 44 41.35 -37.55 -21.23
C ARG A 44 40.70 -38.92 -20.90
N SER A 45 39.75 -39.38 -21.75
CA SER A 45 39.51 -40.80 -22.17
C SER A 45 39.28 -41.92 -21.13
N SER A 46 38.11 -42.61 -21.15
CA SER A 46 37.94 -43.82 -21.99
C SER A 46 36.50 -44.22 -22.40
N LYS A 47 36.32 -44.40 -23.72
CA LYS A 47 35.63 -45.48 -24.49
C LYS A 47 34.48 -46.35 -23.87
N ARG A 48 33.24 -46.11 -24.34
CA ARG A 48 32.34 -46.95 -25.23
C ARG A 48 32.61 -48.46 -25.41
N PRO A 49 31.63 -49.30 -25.91
CA PRO A 49 30.27 -49.01 -26.43
C PRO A 49 29.13 -49.93 -25.86
N SER A 50 27.83 -49.72 -26.10
CA SER A 50 27.09 -50.23 -27.29
C SER A 50 25.70 -49.60 -27.53
N THR A 51 25.47 -49.24 -28.79
CA THR A 51 24.19 -48.91 -29.48
C THR A 51 23.71 -50.18 -30.26
N PRO A 52 22.55 -50.27 -30.97
CA PRO A 52 21.80 -49.16 -31.58
C PRO A 52 20.27 -49.28 -31.85
N ALA A 53 19.71 -48.18 -32.40
CA ALA A 53 18.69 -48.13 -33.47
C ALA A 53 17.22 -48.49 -33.14
N ARG A 54 16.18 -47.85 -33.73
CA ARG A 54 16.15 -46.75 -34.74
C ARG A 54 14.74 -46.14 -34.87
N SER A 55 14.67 -44.79 -35.01
CA SER A 55 13.95 -44.01 -36.05
C SER A 55 12.45 -44.24 -36.38
N LEU A 56 11.64 -43.25 -36.80
CA LEU A 56 11.77 -41.79 -37.05
C LEU A 56 10.38 -41.22 -37.44
N ARG A 57 10.26 -39.88 -37.52
CA ARG A 57 9.22 -39.07 -38.22
C ARG A 57 7.87 -38.78 -37.52
N ARG A 58 7.85 -37.65 -36.79
CA ARG A 58 7.17 -36.36 -37.14
C ARG A 58 6.49 -36.27 -38.55
N PRO A 59 5.50 -35.36 -38.81
CA PRO A 59 4.95 -34.31 -37.92
C PRO A 59 3.41 -33.99 -37.99
N SER A 60 2.87 -33.44 -36.89
CA SER A 60 2.10 -32.17 -36.75
C SER A 60 0.74 -31.82 -37.45
N VAL A 61 -0.11 -31.17 -36.64
CA VAL A 61 -1.15 -30.11 -36.89
C VAL A 61 -2.59 -30.51 -37.28
N GLY A 62 -3.56 -29.97 -36.53
CA GLY A 62 -4.96 -29.69 -36.94
C GLY A 62 -6.01 -30.08 -35.89
N ARG A 63 -6.23 -29.30 -34.81
CA ARG A 63 -7.13 -28.11 -34.64
C ARG A 63 -8.62 -28.43 -34.33
N SER A 64 -9.14 -27.68 -33.33
CA SER A 64 -10.53 -27.24 -33.06
C SER A 64 -11.66 -28.25 -32.76
N CYS A 65 -12.06 -28.34 -31.47
CA CYS A 65 -13.27 -27.75 -30.83
C CYS A 65 -14.48 -27.28 -31.69
N PRO A 66 -15.69 -27.03 -31.10
CA PRO A 66 -16.29 -27.45 -29.81
C PRO A 66 -17.83 -27.78 -29.92
N VAL A 67 -18.62 -27.49 -28.86
CA VAL A 67 -20.12 -27.39 -28.74
C VAL A 67 -20.82 -28.72 -28.40
N THR A 68 -21.28 -29.02 -27.18
CA THR A 68 -22.20 -28.39 -26.18
C THR A 68 -23.72 -28.61 -26.35
N ARG A 69 -24.31 -28.99 -25.20
CA ARG A 69 -25.68 -28.73 -24.69
C ARG A 69 -26.91 -29.48 -25.24
N ALA A 70 -27.44 -30.30 -24.33
CA ALA A 70 -28.71 -30.09 -23.62
C ALA A 70 -29.99 -30.85 -24.06
N ALA A 71 -30.37 -31.78 -23.16
CA ALA A 71 -31.67 -31.91 -22.50
C ALA A 71 -32.96 -32.18 -23.30
N SER A 72 -33.72 -33.20 -22.86
CA SER A 72 -35.18 -33.13 -22.64
C SER A 72 -35.75 -34.38 -21.94
N SER A 73 -36.11 -34.27 -20.66
CA SER A 73 -36.99 -35.21 -19.92
C SER A 73 -37.92 -34.37 -19.02
N VAL A 74 -39.12 -33.99 -19.47
CA VAL A 74 -40.40 -34.71 -19.33
C VAL A 74 -41.03 -34.63 -17.93
N SER A 75 -41.89 -33.62 -17.79
CA SER A 75 -43.22 -33.56 -17.15
C SER A 75 -43.75 -34.74 -16.31
N ALA A 76 -44.30 -34.43 -15.10
CA ALA A 76 -45.58 -34.91 -14.51
C ALA A 76 -45.61 -34.71 -12.97
N LEU A 77 -46.73 -34.49 -12.22
CA LEU A 77 -48.15 -34.20 -12.53
C LEU A 77 -48.93 -33.80 -11.23
N PHE A 78 -50.13 -33.19 -11.38
CA PHE A 78 -51.23 -33.03 -10.38
C PHE A 78 -50.98 -32.17 -9.11
N SER A 79 -51.93 -31.42 -8.54
CA SER A 79 -53.31 -30.98 -8.88
C SER A 79 -53.62 -29.68 -8.07
N GLY A 80 -54.63 -28.83 -8.31
CA GLY A 80 -55.80 -28.84 -9.20
C GLY A 80 -56.80 -27.71 -8.83
N ARG A 81 -57.89 -27.57 -9.63
CA ARG A 81 -59.08 -26.68 -9.46
C ARG A 81 -58.88 -25.15 -9.44
N GLY A 82 -59.53 -24.41 -10.37
CA GLY A 82 -59.69 -22.95 -10.18
C GLY A 82 -60.30 -22.03 -11.26
N SER A 83 -61.36 -22.40 -11.99
CA SER A 83 -62.34 -21.47 -12.63
C SER A 83 -61.93 -20.31 -13.59
N LYS A 84 -62.43 -20.43 -14.83
CA LYS A 84 -63.21 -19.43 -15.64
C LYS A 84 -62.52 -18.26 -16.39
N MET A 85 -62.92 -18.17 -17.69
CA MET A 85 -63.05 -16.96 -18.55
C MET A 85 -61.74 -16.26 -18.97
N SER A 86 -61.63 -15.57 -20.11
CA SER A 86 -62.42 -15.54 -21.37
C SER A 86 -61.64 -14.76 -22.45
N ARG A 87 -61.53 -15.30 -23.68
CA ARG A 87 -61.35 -14.61 -25.00
C ARG A 87 -60.63 -13.24 -25.07
N LEU A 88 -59.60 -13.11 -25.93
CA LEU A 88 -59.65 -12.39 -27.23
C LEU A 88 -58.26 -12.22 -27.91
N LEU A 89 -58.16 -12.65 -29.17
CA LEU A 89 -57.27 -12.08 -30.21
C LEU A 89 -58.08 -11.01 -30.98
N PRO A 90 -57.48 -9.96 -31.61
CA PRO A 90 -56.85 -10.09 -32.94
C PRO A 90 -55.67 -9.13 -33.28
N ILE A 91 -54.66 -9.56 -34.06
CA ILE A 91 -54.39 -9.38 -35.54
C ILE A 91 -54.00 -7.96 -36.01
N ILE A 92 -52.86 -7.85 -36.75
CA ILE A 92 -52.55 -7.09 -38.01
C ILE A 92 -51.01 -7.12 -38.19
N SER A 93 -50.44 -7.96 -39.09
CA SER A 93 -50.02 -7.68 -40.50
C SER A 93 -48.70 -6.89 -40.65
N LEU A 94 -47.83 -7.07 -41.66
CA LEU A 94 -47.54 -8.09 -42.71
C LEU A 94 -46.26 -7.61 -43.48
N VAL A 95 -45.68 -8.44 -44.38
CA VAL A 95 -44.74 -8.11 -45.51
C VAL A 95 -43.22 -8.16 -45.19
N LEU A 96 -42.31 -8.74 -46.01
CA LEU A 96 -42.32 -9.82 -47.04
C LEU A 96 -40.87 -10.13 -47.52
N ILE A 97 -40.71 -11.16 -48.38
CA ILE A 97 -39.60 -11.47 -49.35
C ILE A 97 -38.69 -12.67 -49.00
N ALA A 98 -38.48 -13.55 -49.99
CA ALA A 98 -37.63 -14.74 -50.00
C ALA A 98 -36.89 -14.89 -51.35
N PRO A 99 -35.77 -15.63 -51.41
CA PRO A 99 -35.55 -16.66 -52.47
C PRO A 99 -34.89 -17.96 -51.91
N LEU A 100 -34.85 -19.18 -52.49
CA LEU A 100 -34.97 -19.80 -53.84
C LEU A 100 -33.63 -20.40 -54.40
N LEU A 101 -33.39 -21.68 -54.01
CA LEU A 101 -32.71 -22.84 -54.69
C LEU A 101 -31.47 -22.75 -55.63
N LEU A 102 -30.50 -23.65 -55.35
CA LEU A 102 -29.62 -24.46 -56.27
C LEU A 102 -29.05 -25.65 -55.42
N GLN A 103 -29.27 -26.96 -55.65
CA GLN A 103 -28.77 -27.91 -56.69
C GLN A 103 -27.23 -27.88 -56.88
N CYS A 104 -26.43 -28.97 -56.94
CA CYS A 104 -26.56 -30.45 -56.85
C CYS A 104 -25.19 -31.02 -56.32
N SER A 105 -24.95 -32.29 -55.99
CA SER A 105 -25.36 -33.57 -56.62
C SER A 105 -25.53 -34.75 -55.66
N ASP A 106 -26.25 -35.78 -56.12
CA ASP A 106 -26.20 -37.17 -55.61
C ASP A 106 -24.77 -37.76 -55.79
N ASP A 107 -24.30 -38.75 -55.03
CA ASP A 107 -24.71 -40.16 -55.02
C ASP A 107 -24.27 -40.87 -53.72
N ASP A 108 -25.21 -41.36 -52.91
CA ASP A 108 -25.25 -42.77 -52.41
C ASP A 108 -26.46 -43.03 -51.47
N LYS A 109 -27.68 -43.03 -52.03
CA LYS A 109 -28.85 -43.60 -51.35
C LYS A 109 -29.02 -45.08 -51.68
N LEU A 110 -28.16 -45.94 -51.13
CA LEU A 110 -28.30 -47.41 -51.28
C LEU A 110 -27.92 -48.25 -50.04
N ARG A 111 -28.52 -47.94 -48.88
CA ARG A 111 -29.10 -48.90 -47.89
C ARG A 111 -29.45 -48.21 -46.57
N ALA A 112 -30.71 -47.83 -46.41
CA ALA A 112 -31.27 -47.56 -45.08
C ALA A 112 -31.46 -48.91 -44.36
N GLY A 113 -30.42 -49.39 -43.69
CA GLY A 113 -30.56 -50.44 -42.69
C GLY A 113 -31.11 -49.83 -41.40
N SER A 114 -32.21 -50.37 -40.87
CA SER A 114 -32.73 -50.06 -39.54
C SER A 114 -31.85 -50.72 -38.46
N PHE A 115 -30.61 -50.26 -38.36
CA PHE A 115 -29.63 -50.77 -37.40
C PHE A 115 -29.97 -50.30 -35.98
N PRO A 116 -29.80 -51.15 -34.96
CA PRO A 116 -29.96 -50.74 -33.57
C PRO A 116 -28.78 -49.88 -33.10
N ALA A 117 -28.98 -49.10 -32.04
CA ALA A 117 -27.94 -48.31 -31.40
C ALA A 117 -28.05 -48.45 -29.87
N ILE A 118 -26.97 -48.84 -29.20
CA ILE A 118 -26.94 -49.12 -27.75
C ILE A 118 -26.45 -47.92 -26.93
N THR A 119 -27.03 -47.73 -25.75
CA THR A 119 -26.54 -46.81 -24.71
C THR A 119 -26.87 -47.39 -23.33
N SER A 120 -26.34 -46.80 -22.26
CA SER A 120 -26.57 -47.20 -20.86
C SER A 120 -26.75 -45.98 -19.97
N GLU A 121 -27.71 -46.04 -19.04
CA GLU A 121 -27.82 -45.08 -17.94
C GLU A 121 -27.61 -45.81 -16.60
N PRO A 122 -26.65 -45.37 -15.75
CA PRO A 122 -25.62 -44.36 -16.02
C PRO A 122 -24.52 -44.85 -17.00
N GLU A 123 -23.77 -43.93 -17.62
CA GLU A 123 -22.63 -44.26 -18.51
C GLU A 123 -21.38 -44.71 -17.73
N VAL A 124 -21.23 -44.27 -16.48
CA VAL A 124 -20.20 -44.67 -15.53
C VAL A 124 -20.89 -45.04 -14.21
N LEU A 125 -20.48 -46.13 -13.58
CA LEU A 125 -21.07 -46.61 -12.34
C LEU A 125 -20.10 -46.39 -11.18
N SER A 126 -20.40 -45.41 -10.33
CA SER A 126 -19.62 -45.13 -9.12
C SER A 126 -20.02 -46.08 -8.00
N LEU A 127 -19.06 -46.83 -7.48
CA LEU A 127 -19.20 -47.72 -6.33
C LEU A 127 -19.01 -46.91 -5.05
N ALA A 128 -19.97 -47.00 -4.14
CA ALA A 128 -19.87 -46.47 -2.79
C ALA A 128 -18.85 -47.28 -1.96
N SER A 129 -18.39 -46.70 -0.84
CA SER A 129 -17.60 -47.45 0.14
C SER A 129 -18.53 -48.42 0.88
N VAL A 130 -18.30 -49.72 0.72
CA VAL A 130 -19.09 -50.79 1.36
C VAL A 130 -18.24 -51.46 2.45
N PRO A 131 -18.72 -51.57 3.71
CA PRO A 131 -18.01 -52.28 4.77
C PRO A 131 -17.78 -53.76 4.45
N LEU A 132 -16.68 -54.33 4.95
CA LEU A 132 -16.34 -55.75 4.73
C LEU A 132 -17.45 -56.68 5.25
N GLY A 133 -18.00 -57.49 4.33
CA GLY A 133 -19.09 -58.42 4.62
C GLY A 133 -20.50 -57.83 4.49
N GLU A 134 -20.65 -56.56 4.14
CA GLU A 134 -21.90 -55.98 3.67
C GLU A 134 -22.01 -56.10 2.14
N THR A 135 -23.13 -55.68 1.57
CA THR A 135 -23.42 -55.82 0.13
C THR A 135 -24.29 -54.66 -0.33
N ASP A 136 -23.93 -54.07 -1.46
CA ASP A 136 -24.68 -53.00 -2.11
C ASP A 136 -25.12 -53.42 -3.53
N GLU A 137 -26.21 -52.83 -4.03
CA GLU A 137 -26.81 -53.17 -5.32
C GLU A 137 -26.97 -51.95 -6.23
N TYR A 138 -26.43 -52.07 -7.44
CA TYR A 138 -26.42 -51.05 -8.47
C TYR A 138 -27.23 -51.50 -9.68
N ILE A 139 -27.92 -50.58 -10.36
CA ILE A 139 -28.74 -50.87 -11.55
C ILE A 139 -28.19 -50.06 -12.73
N VAL A 140 -28.03 -50.72 -13.87
CA VAL A 140 -27.75 -50.09 -15.17
C VAL A 140 -28.86 -50.44 -16.16
N ASP A 141 -29.53 -49.42 -16.70
CA ASP A 141 -30.54 -49.58 -17.76
C ASP A 141 -29.85 -49.53 -19.13
N ILE A 142 -29.84 -50.64 -19.86
CA ILE A 142 -29.32 -50.76 -21.24
C ILE A 142 -30.45 -50.45 -22.23
N ARG A 143 -30.28 -49.42 -23.06
CA ARG A 143 -31.34 -48.90 -23.95
C ARG A 143 -30.99 -49.02 -25.43
N ASN A 144 -31.99 -49.32 -26.28
CA ASN A 144 -31.85 -49.24 -27.74
C ASN A 144 -32.42 -47.90 -28.24
N ILE A 145 -31.54 -46.96 -28.57
CA ILE A 145 -31.86 -45.65 -29.14
C ILE A 145 -31.88 -45.64 -30.69
N GLY A 146 -31.81 -46.82 -31.32
CA GLY A 146 -31.92 -46.96 -32.77
C GLY A 146 -33.33 -46.64 -33.30
N PRO A 147 -33.46 -46.29 -34.60
CA PRO A 147 -34.73 -45.88 -35.20
C PRO A 147 -35.83 -46.95 -35.09
N SER A 148 -37.09 -46.50 -35.09
CA SER A 148 -38.28 -47.35 -34.93
C SER A 148 -38.28 -48.54 -35.90
N GLY A 149 -38.37 -49.76 -35.35
CA GLY A 149 -38.28 -51.01 -36.11
C GLY A 149 -36.91 -51.70 -36.03
N SER A 150 -35.87 -51.04 -35.49
CA SER A 150 -34.63 -51.70 -35.11
C SER A 150 -34.82 -52.65 -33.91
N THR A 151 -33.97 -53.67 -33.80
CA THR A 151 -33.92 -54.55 -32.62
C THR A 151 -32.47 -54.80 -32.26
N LEU A 152 -32.09 -54.30 -31.08
CA LEU A 152 -30.81 -54.58 -30.46
C LEU A 152 -30.85 -55.99 -29.90
N ILE A 153 -29.84 -56.78 -30.23
CA ILE A 153 -29.64 -58.15 -29.78
C ILE A 153 -28.37 -58.18 -28.95
N VAL A 154 -28.51 -58.21 -27.62
CA VAL A 154 -27.39 -58.36 -26.69
C VAL A 154 -27.08 -59.84 -26.55
N THR A 155 -25.86 -60.26 -26.86
CA THR A 155 -25.46 -61.67 -26.92
C THR A 155 -24.68 -62.13 -25.71
N GLN A 156 -23.98 -61.21 -25.04
CA GLN A 156 -23.20 -61.49 -23.83
C GLN A 156 -23.15 -60.23 -22.94
N ILE A 157 -23.28 -60.43 -21.63
CA ILE A 157 -23.02 -59.43 -20.59
C ILE A 157 -22.05 -60.08 -19.61
N ARG A 158 -20.98 -59.38 -19.22
CA ARG A 158 -20.00 -59.87 -18.23
C ARG A 158 -19.21 -58.73 -17.62
N LEU A 159 -18.55 -58.99 -16.49
CA LEU A 159 -17.48 -58.14 -15.96
C LEU A 159 -16.20 -58.30 -16.81
N SER A 160 -15.34 -57.30 -16.80
CA SER A 160 -13.99 -57.34 -17.36
C SER A 160 -13.08 -58.28 -16.57
N SER A 161 -11.95 -58.68 -17.16
CA SER A 161 -11.07 -59.74 -16.61
C SER A 161 -10.23 -59.32 -15.40
N ASP A 162 -10.23 -58.03 -15.10
CA ASP A 162 -9.57 -57.34 -14.00
C ASP A 162 -10.47 -57.20 -12.75
N VAL A 163 -11.77 -57.49 -12.85
CA VAL A 163 -12.72 -57.50 -11.71
C VAL A 163 -12.68 -58.86 -11.01
N ASP A 164 -12.64 -58.86 -9.67
CA ASP A 164 -12.83 -60.09 -8.89
C ASP A 164 -14.30 -60.50 -8.83
N THR A 165 -14.65 -61.57 -9.55
CA THR A 165 -16.01 -62.09 -9.62
C THR A 165 -16.48 -62.81 -8.34
N ARG A 166 -15.65 -62.83 -7.29
CA ARG A 166 -16.04 -63.22 -5.92
C ARG A 166 -16.63 -62.07 -5.13
N GLU A 167 -16.29 -60.83 -5.49
CA GLU A 167 -16.73 -59.59 -4.83
C GLU A 167 -17.81 -58.88 -5.65
N MET A 168 -17.83 -59.08 -6.97
CA MET A 168 -18.83 -58.51 -7.87
C MET A 168 -19.57 -59.58 -8.67
N THR A 169 -20.92 -59.52 -8.65
CA THR A 169 -21.77 -60.42 -9.43
C THR A 169 -22.82 -59.66 -10.24
N LEU A 170 -23.06 -60.09 -11.48
CA LEU A 170 -24.07 -59.51 -12.37
C LEU A 170 -25.31 -60.41 -12.43
N THR A 171 -26.49 -59.79 -12.35
CA THR A 171 -27.77 -60.44 -12.64
C THR A 171 -28.53 -59.67 -13.71
N HIS A 172 -29.07 -60.38 -14.70
CA HIS A 172 -29.77 -59.82 -15.86
C HIS A 172 -30.68 -60.89 -16.47
N ASP A 173 -31.58 -60.49 -17.36
CA ASP A 173 -32.49 -61.41 -18.06
C ASP A 173 -31.73 -62.41 -18.98
N PRO A 174 -32.33 -63.58 -19.32
CA PRO A 174 -31.67 -64.61 -20.12
C PRO A 174 -31.28 -64.17 -21.54
N LEU A 175 -30.02 -64.39 -21.91
CA LEU A 175 -29.46 -64.01 -23.21
C LEU A 175 -29.80 -65.03 -24.32
N PRO A 176 -29.94 -64.61 -25.59
CA PRO A 176 -29.74 -63.25 -26.09
C PRO A 176 -30.92 -62.31 -25.84
N LEU A 177 -30.65 -61.14 -25.27
CA LEU A 177 -31.64 -60.10 -25.00
C LEU A 177 -32.08 -59.42 -26.29
N ARG A 178 -33.38 -59.15 -26.42
CA ARG A 178 -33.96 -58.47 -27.60
C ARG A 178 -34.66 -57.20 -27.17
N ILE A 179 -33.99 -56.07 -27.39
CA ILE A 179 -34.45 -54.74 -26.98
C ILE A 179 -34.96 -54.01 -28.23
N GLY A 180 -36.28 -53.78 -28.31
CA GLY A 180 -36.89 -53.00 -29.39
C GLY A 180 -36.48 -51.53 -29.32
N ALA A 181 -36.67 -50.79 -30.42
CA ALA A 181 -36.44 -49.34 -30.43
C ALA A 181 -37.15 -48.64 -29.25
N ASP A 182 -36.46 -47.69 -28.63
CA ASP A 182 -36.82 -46.93 -27.42
C ASP A 182 -36.98 -47.72 -26.11
N ALA A 183 -36.97 -49.05 -26.15
CA ALA A 183 -37.05 -49.92 -24.97
C ALA A 183 -35.70 -50.05 -24.24
N LEU A 184 -35.76 -50.47 -22.97
CA LEU A 184 -34.62 -50.73 -22.10
C LEU A 184 -34.66 -52.16 -21.52
N ALA A 185 -33.54 -52.60 -20.95
CA ALA A 185 -33.43 -53.79 -20.12
C ALA A 185 -32.41 -53.58 -18.99
N ARG A 186 -32.65 -54.20 -17.82
CA ARG A 186 -31.83 -54.00 -16.62
C ARG A 186 -30.69 -54.99 -16.50
N VAL A 187 -29.57 -54.48 -16.01
CA VAL A 187 -28.44 -55.24 -15.49
C VAL A 187 -28.21 -54.75 -14.06
N ASN A 188 -28.32 -55.66 -13.09
CA ASN A 188 -28.02 -55.37 -11.70
C ASN A 188 -26.61 -55.88 -11.37
N LEU A 189 -25.80 -55.04 -10.73
CA LEU A 189 -24.50 -55.38 -10.16
C LEU A 189 -24.64 -55.43 -8.64
N SER A 190 -24.33 -56.57 -8.03
CA SER A 190 -24.18 -56.70 -6.59
C SER A 190 -22.68 -56.69 -6.24
N TYR A 191 -22.28 -55.82 -5.31
CA TYR A 191 -20.90 -55.64 -4.86
C TYR A 191 -20.79 -55.89 -3.35
N ALA A 192 -19.88 -56.79 -2.97
CA ALA A 192 -19.62 -57.22 -1.60
C ALA A 192 -18.11 -57.42 -1.40
N PRO A 193 -17.36 -56.41 -0.92
CA PRO A 193 -15.91 -56.51 -0.77
C PRO A 193 -15.51 -57.53 0.30
N LEU A 194 -14.54 -58.38 -0.04
CA LEU A 194 -13.96 -59.41 0.83
C LEU A 194 -12.60 -59.01 1.39
N ASN A 195 -11.98 -57.93 0.87
CA ASN A 195 -10.69 -57.42 1.32
C ASN A 195 -10.65 -55.87 1.30
N PRO A 196 -9.85 -55.21 2.17
CA PRO A 196 -9.68 -53.77 2.11
C PRO A 196 -8.84 -53.38 0.88
N GLY A 197 -9.41 -52.60 -0.02
CA GLY A 197 -8.78 -52.19 -1.27
C GLY A 197 -9.60 -51.16 -2.02
N ILE A 198 -9.11 -50.82 -3.22
CA ILE A 198 -9.81 -49.96 -4.18
C ILE A 198 -10.23 -50.85 -5.35
N ASP A 199 -11.52 -51.14 -5.47
CA ASP A 199 -12.05 -51.98 -6.54
C ASP A 199 -12.58 -51.16 -7.73
N GLY A 200 -12.44 -51.71 -8.93
CA GLY A 200 -12.86 -51.08 -10.18
C GLY A 200 -12.79 -52.05 -11.36
N GLY A 201 -13.12 -51.57 -12.56
CA GLY A 201 -13.12 -52.37 -13.79
C GLY A 201 -14.19 -51.91 -14.77
N GLU A 202 -14.77 -52.82 -15.56
CA GLU A 202 -15.83 -52.51 -16.53
C GLU A 202 -16.93 -53.58 -16.58
N ILE A 203 -18.19 -53.17 -16.81
CA ILE A 203 -19.24 -54.06 -17.34
C ILE A 203 -19.16 -54.02 -18.87
N LEU A 204 -19.06 -55.20 -19.49
CA LEU A 204 -18.93 -55.39 -20.94
C LEU A 204 -20.23 -55.98 -21.52
N VAL A 205 -20.89 -55.23 -22.40
CA VAL A 205 -22.16 -55.60 -23.05
C VAL A 205 -21.94 -55.77 -24.55
N TYR A 206 -21.98 -57.02 -25.04
CA TYR A 206 -21.76 -57.36 -26.45
C TYR A 206 -23.10 -57.40 -27.20
N SER A 207 -23.17 -56.74 -28.36
CA SER A 207 -24.42 -56.57 -29.11
C SER A 207 -24.26 -56.65 -30.64
N ASN A 208 -25.37 -56.55 -31.36
CA ASN A 208 -25.41 -56.43 -32.83
C ASN A 208 -25.45 -54.96 -33.33
N ASP A 209 -25.19 -53.98 -32.48
CA ASP A 209 -24.96 -52.59 -32.89
C ASP A 209 -23.69 -52.53 -33.77
N PRO A 210 -23.78 -52.01 -35.01
CA PRO A 210 -22.64 -51.95 -35.94
C PRO A 210 -21.64 -50.82 -35.65
N GLN A 211 -21.96 -49.88 -34.75
CA GLN A 211 -21.06 -48.80 -34.29
C GLN A 211 -20.47 -49.12 -32.92
N VAL A 212 -21.29 -49.66 -32.00
CA VAL A 212 -20.88 -50.04 -30.63
C VAL A 212 -21.14 -51.53 -30.37
N PRO A 213 -20.40 -52.45 -31.05
CA PRO A 213 -20.60 -53.90 -30.88
C PRO A 213 -20.24 -54.41 -29.48
N THR A 214 -19.50 -53.62 -28.70
CA THR A 214 -19.27 -53.83 -27.27
C THR A 214 -19.37 -52.49 -26.54
N LEU A 215 -20.41 -52.30 -25.74
CA LEU A 215 -20.53 -51.18 -24.81
C LEU A 215 -19.73 -51.50 -23.53
N ARG A 216 -19.07 -50.48 -22.98
CA ARG A 216 -18.26 -50.55 -21.76
C ARG A 216 -18.82 -49.55 -20.76
N ILE A 217 -19.18 -50.00 -19.56
CA ILE A 217 -19.58 -49.14 -18.44
C ILE A 217 -18.47 -49.24 -17.38
N PRO A 218 -17.65 -48.20 -17.17
CA PRO A 218 -16.60 -48.22 -16.15
C PRO A 218 -17.17 -48.27 -14.73
N LEU A 219 -16.54 -49.06 -13.87
CA LEU A 219 -16.75 -49.08 -12.43
C LEU A 219 -15.70 -48.19 -11.76
N ARG A 220 -16.12 -47.18 -11.00
CA ARG A 220 -15.23 -46.22 -10.33
C ARG A 220 -15.38 -46.27 -8.82
N PRO A 221 -14.29 -46.36 -8.04
CA PRO A 221 -14.35 -46.24 -6.59
C PRO A 221 -14.68 -44.79 -6.18
N ASN A 222 -15.36 -44.61 -5.05
CA ASN A 222 -15.52 -43.31 -4.39
C ASN A 222 -14.57 -43.24 -3.19
N GLU A 223 -13.65 -42.26 -3.17
CA GLU A 223 -12.71 -42.11 -2.05
C GLU A 223 -13.44 -41.50 -0.83
N ALA A 224 -13.28 -42.13 0.34
CA ALA A 224 -13.86 -41.63 1.58
C ALA A 224 -12.89 -40.66 2.25
N VAL A 225 -13.29 -39.39 2.39
CA VAL A 225 -12.47 -38.30 2.96
C VAL A 225 -13.17 -37.69 4.17
N GLY A 226 -12.39 -37.24 5.14
CA GLY A 226 -12.86 -36.32 6.17
C GLY A 226 -12.94 -34.90 5.62
N GLU A 227 -13.84 -34.09 6.18
CA GLU A 227 -13.95 -32.67 5.86
C GLU A 227 -14.60 -31.96 7.04
N LEU A 228 -13.79 -31.32 7.88
CA LEU A 228 -14.26 -30.50 8.99
C LEU A 228 -14.55 -29.07 8.54
N ALA A 229 -15.74 -28.60 8.88
CA ALA A 229 -16.12 -27.20 8.87
C ALA A 229 -16.23 -26.69 10.31
N VAL A 230 -15.99 -25.40 10.50
CA VAL A 230 -16.03 -24.74 11.82
C VAL A 230 -16.89 -23.49 11.70
N ASN A 231 -17.74 -23.16 12.66
CA ASN A 231 -18.68 -22.04 12.52
C ASN A 231 -19.00 -21.38 13.88
N PRO A 232 -18.77 -20.06 14.05
CA PRO A 232 -18.11 -19.15 13.12
C PRO A 232 -16.60 -19.43 12.96
N ARG A 233 -16.01 -18.95 11.87
CA ARG A 233 -14.57 -19.08 11.55
C ARG A 233 -13.66 -18.40 12.57
N GLU A 234 -14.19 -17.39 13.28
CA GLU A 234 -13.55 -16.65 14.36
C GLU A 234 -14.55 -16.29 15.48
N LEU A 235 -14.05 -15.93 16.66
CA LEU A 235 -14.86 -15.49 17.80
C LEU A 235 -14.50 -14.04 18.19
N ILE A 236 -15.21 -13.08 17.58
CA ILE A 236 -15.14 -11.66 17.99
C ILE A 236 -16.11 -11.42 19.14
N PHE A 237 -15.60 -11.09 20.32
CA PHE A 237 -16.39 -10.73 21.51
C PHE A 237 -16.85 -9.28 21.51
N GLY A 238 -16.10 -8.38 20.85
CA GLY A 238 -16.34 -6.94 20.86
C GLY A 238 -15.90 -6.29 22.17
N ALA A 239 -16.39 -5.08 22.44
CA ALA A 239 -16.11 -4.33 23.66
C ALA A 239 -16.93 -4.88 24.84
N VAL A 240 -16.26 -5.59 25.75
CA VAL A 240 -16.87 -6.24 26.93
C VAL A 240 -16.37 -5.51 28.19
N PRO A 241 -17.25 -4.97 29.06
CA PRO A 241 -16.82 -4.24 30.24
C PRO A 241 -16.01 -5.11 31.22
N SER A 242 -14.90 -4.57 31.72
CA SER A 242 -13.97 -5.23 32.63
C SER A 242 -14.65 -5.99 33.77
N GLY A 243 -14.25 -7.24 33.99
CA GLY A 243 -14.82 -8.14 34.99
C GLY A 243 -16.20 -8.73 34.62
N THR A 244 -16.75 -8.46 33.44
CA THR A 244 -18.00 -9.05 32.95
C THR A 244 -17.70 -10.24 32.03
N PRO A 245 -18.16 -11.47 32.33
CA PRO A 245 -17.90 -12.63 31.48
C PRO A 245 -18.88 -12.67 30.30
N GLU A 246 -18.35 -12.59 29.08
CA GLU A 246 -19.07 -12.81 27.82
C GLU A 246 -18.73 -14.23 27.30
N THR A 247 -19.69 -14.97 26.74
CA THR A 247 -19.44 -16.35 26.24
C THR A 247 -19.96 -16.52 24.82
N LYS A 248 -19.05 -16.84 23.90
CA LYS A 248 -19.37 -17.20 22.52
C LYS A 248 -18.99 -18.65 22.25
N SER A 249 -19.52 -19.20 21.17
CA SER A 249 -19.43 -20.63 20.88
C SER A 249 -19.11 -20.86 19.42
N VAL A 250 -18.28 -21.86 19.17
CA VAL A 250 -18.00 -22.37 17.83
C VAL A 250 -18.51 -23.81 17.70
N GLN A 251 -19.03 -24.16 16.53
CA GLN A 251 -19.51 -25.48 16.18
C GLN A 251 -18.59 -26.09 15.11
N LEU A 252 -17.93 -27.18 15.46
CA LEU A 252 -17.16 -28.01 14.53
C LEU A 252 -18.08 -29.09 13.98
N ALA A 253 -18.08 -29.33 12.66
CA ALA A 253 -18.93 -30.32 12.00
C ALA A 253 -18.11 -31.13 10.99
N ASN A 254 -18.35 -32.45 10.88
CA ASN A 254 -17.75 -33.25 9.82
C ASN A 254 -18.73 -33.41 8.64
N LEU A 255 -18.47 -32.71 7.55
CA LEU A 255 -19.22 -32.76 6.29
C LEU A 255 -18.75 -33.92 5.39
N GLY A 256 -17.57 -34.47 5.68
CA GLY A 256 -16.92 -35.54 4.93
C GLY A 256 -17.63 -36.90 5.06
N SER A 257 -17.26 -37.82 4.17
CA SER A 257 -17.80 -39.18 4.13
C SER A 257 -17.06 -40.16 5.07
N ALA A 258 -15.85 -39.82 5.53
CA ALA A 258 -15.10 -40.57 6.52
C ALA A 258 -15.17 -39.91 7.92
N PRO A 259 -15.18 -40.69 9.02
CA PRO A 259 -15.23 -40.15 10.37
C PRO A 259 -13.89 -39.51 10.79
N VAL A 260 -13.94 -38.32 11.41
CA VAL A 260 -12.77 -37.57 11.88
C VAL A 260 -12.76 -37.50 13.40
N THR A 261 -11.62 -37.81 14.03
CA THR A 261 -11.51 -37.79 15.50
C THR A 261 -10.78 -36.55 15.98
N VAL A 262 -11.38 -35.81 16.91
CA VAL A 262 -10.73 -34.66 17.58
C VAL A 262 -9.74 -35.19 18.62
N THR A 263 -8.46 -34.90 18.45
CA THR A 263 -7.36 -35.36 19.31
C THR A 263 -7.00 -34.35 20.38
N ASN A 264 -7.21 -33.06 20.14
CA ASN A 264 -6.98 -32.00 21.12
C ASN A 264 -7.86 -30.76 20.89
N ILE A 265 -8.11 -30.00 21.96
CA ILE A 265 -8.73 -28.67 21.92
C ILE A 265 -8.05 -27.83 23.00
N SER A 266 -7.44 -26.71 22.61
CA SER A 266 -6.66 -25.84 23.49
C SER A 266 -6.62 -24.41 22.98
N LEU A 267 -6.39 -23.42 23.85
CA LEU A 267 -5.96 -22.10 23.43
C LEU A 267 -4.46 -22.12 23.10
N SER A 268 -4.02 -21.29 22.16
CA SER A 268 -2.62 -21.13 21.79
C SER A 268 -1.80 -20.49 22.92
N MET A 269 -0.47 -20.65 22.92
CA MET A 269 0.39 -20.18 24.02
C MET A 269 0.51 -18.64 24.11
N ASP A 270 0.16 -17.95 23.03
CA ASP A 270 0.09 -16.50 22.85
C ASP A 270 -1.31 -15.93 23.10
N SER A 271 -2.31 -16.77 23.36
CA SER A 271 -3.66 -16.30 23.73
C SER A 271 -3.66 -15.57 25.08
N SER A 272 -4.43 -14.47 25.17
CA SER A 272 -4.65 -13.76 26.42
C SER A 272 -5.22 -14.68 27.52
N THR A 273 -4.82 -14.42 28.77
CA THR A 273 -5.29 -15.14 29.96
C THR A 273 -6.77 -14.93 30.25
N ASP A 274 -7.37 -13.93 29.61
CA ASP A 274 -8.76 -13.52 29.83
C ASP A 274 -9.72 -14.39 29.00
N TYR A 275 -9.19 -15.22 28.09
CA TYR A 275 -9.91 -16.29 27.43
C TYR A 275 -9.81 -17.63 28.17
N ARG A 276 -10.94 -18.35 28.24
CA ARG A 276 -10.98 -19.73 28.74
C ARG A 276 -11.98 -20.58 27.98
N ILE A 277 -11.62 -21.81 27.64
CA ILE A 277 -12.58 -22.79 27.12
C ILE A 277 -13.50 -23.21 28.28
N SER A 278 -14.77 -22.85 28.20
CA SER A 278 -15.79 -23.07 29.24
C SER A 278 -16.59 -24.36 29.05
N ALA A 279 -16.74 -24.83 27.80
CA ALA A 279 -17.35 -26.13 27.48
C ALA A 279 -16.74 -26.76 26.20
N GLY A 280 -16.99 -28.05 25.97
CA GLY A 280 -16.53 -28.81 24.78
C GLY A 280 -15.06 -29.24 24.78
N GLY A 281 -14.16 -28.49 25.42
CA GLY A 281 -12.70 -28.73 25.36
C GLY A 281 -12.17 -30.04 25.96
N ALA A 282 -12.97 -30.77 26.75
CA ALA A 282 -12.58 -32.04 27.37
C ALA A 282 -12.95 -33.28 26.54
N GLU A 283 -13.83 -33.13 25.55
CA GLU A 283 -14.31 -34.24 24.73
C GLU A 283 -13.32 -34.54 23.59
N ARG A 284 -13.26 -35.80 23.17
CA ARG A 284 -12.43 -36.28 22.07
C ARG A 284 -13.26 -37.19 21.14
N PRO A 285 -14.38 -36.68 20.58
CA PRO A 285 -15.30 -37.48 19.80
C PRO A 285 -14.67 -37.89 18.47
N SER A 286 -15.11 -39.05 17.96
CA SER A 286 -15.05 -39.35 16.54
C SER A 286 -16.34 -38.84 15.92
N LEU A 287 -16.24 -37.80 15.09
CA LEU A 287 -17.36 -37.19 14.38
C LEU A 287 -17.60 -37.98 13.10
N GLY A 288 -18.72 -38.70 13.05
CA GLY A 288 -19.24 -39.25 11.80
C GLY A 288 -19.73 -38.14 10.87
N ARG A 289 -20.19 -38.53 9.67
CA ARG A 289 -20.79 -37.59 8.73
C ARG A 289 -22.01 -36.91 9.35
N ASP A 290 -22.09 -35.60 9.21
CA ASP A 290 -23.10 -34.71 9.78
C ASP A 290 -23.09 -34.60 11.34
N ASP A 291 -22.15 -35.25 12.04
CA ASP A 291 -21.95 -35.05 13.49
C ASP A 291 -21.31 -33.70 13.77
N THR A 292 -21.66 -33.09 14.91
CA THR A 292 -21.13 -31.79 15.33
C THR A 292 -20.68 -31.77 16.80
N LEU A 293 -19.67 -30.96 17.09
CA LEU A 293 -19.14 -30.68 18.41
C LEU A 293 -19.21 -29.17 18.67
N ARG A 294 -19.86 -28.78 19.77
CA ARG A 294 -19.94 -27.37 20.22
C ARG A 294 -18.85 -27.11 21.26
N ILE A 295 -18.04 -26.08 21.04
CA ILE A 295 -17.00 -25.61 21.93
C ILE A 295 -17.39 -24.19 22.38
N GLU A 296 -17.31 -23.92 23.67
CA GLU A 296 -17.65 -22.60 24.22
C GLU A 296 -16.40 -21.95 24.81
N VAL A 297 -16.19 -20.69 24.47
CA VAL A 297 -15.10 -19.84 24.97
C VAL A 297 -15.74 -18.70 25.75
N THR A 298 -15.28 -18.48 26.97
CA THR A 298 -15.64 -17.31 27.77
C THR A 298 -14.48 -16.33 27.72
N TYR A 299 -14.79 -15.08 27.39
CA TYR A 299 -13.93 -13.92 27.59
C TYR A 299 -14.31 -13.26 28.92
N LEU A 300 -13.32 -12.96 29.76
CA LEU A 300 -13.49 -12.23 31.02
C LEU A 300 -12.36 -11.21 31.11
N PRO A 301 -12.51 -10.02 30.51
CA PRO A 301 -11.45 -9.03 30.45
C PRO A 301 -11.09 -8.48 31.83
N THR A 302 -9.80 -8.22 32.03
CA THR A 302 -9.21 -7.74 33.29
C THR A 302 -8.24 -6.56 33.09
N GLY A 303 -8.14 -6.02 31.87
CA GLY A 303 -7.28 -4.90 31.53
C GLY A 303 -7.62 -4.26 30.18
N GLN A 304 -7.24 -2.99 30.03
CA GLN A 304 -7.73 -2.06 28.99
C GLN A 304 -7.10 -2.25 27.60
N ASN A 305 -6.49 -3.39 27.29
CA ASN A 305 -5.88 -3.65 25.99
C ASN A 305 -6.77 -4.56 25.15
N ARG A 306 -6.65 -4.50 23.82
CA ARG A 306 -7.24 -5.50 22.93
C ARG A 306 -6.61 -6.88 23.21
N ASP A 307 -7.46 -7.86 23.53
CA ASP A 307 -7.07 -9.24 23.80
C ASP A 307 -7.20 -10.09 22.53
N ASP A 308 -6.10 -10.72 22.14
CA ASP A 308 -6.06 -11.71 21.06
C ASP A 308 -5.90 -13.13 21.58
N GLY A 309 -6.38 -14.09 20.80
CA GLY A 309 -6.14 -15.51 21.02
C GLY A 309 -6.44 -16.36 19.80
N THR A 310 -6.13 -17.65 19.91
CA THR A 310 -6.48 -18.65 18.89
C THR A 310 -6.90 -19.94 19.58
N LEU A 311 -8.11 -20.38 19.31
CA LEU A 311 -8.56 -21.73 19.64
C LEU A 311 -7.99 -22.70 18.61
N VAL A 312 -7.22 -23.66 19.10
CA VAL A 312 -6.56 -24.72 18.32
C VAL A 312 -7.31 -26.03 18.55
N ILE A 313 -7.79 -26.64 17.47
CA ILE A 313 -8.42 -27.96 17.45
C ILE A 313 -7.50 -28.90 16.66
N GLU A 314 -7.00 -29.97 17.27
CA GLU A 314 -6.16 -30.97 16.59
C GLU A 314 -7.00 -32.20 16.25
N THR A 315 -6.74 -32.84 15.10
CA THR A 315 -7.63 -33.84 14.50
C THR A 315 -6.85 -35.04 13.92
N THR A 316 -7.56 -36.12 13.54
CA THR A 316 -6.99 -37.26 12.79
C THR A 316 -7.13 -37.14 11.27
N ASP A 317 -7.69 -36.04 10.76
CA ASP A 317 -7.80 -35.81 9.32
C ASP A 317 -6.42 -35.46 8.75
N PRO A 318 -5.89 -36.21 7.76
CA PRO A 318 -4.60 -35.89 7.15
C PRO A 318 -4.61 -34.59 6.34
N ASN A 319 -5.78 -34.13 5.87
CA ASN A 319 -5.95 -32.88 5.12
C ASN A 319 -6.19 -31.68 6.05
N GLN A 320 -6.76 -31.91 7.24
CA GLN A 320 -7.03 -30.88 8.25
C GLN A 320 -6.55 -31.31 9.65
N PRO A 321 -5.23 -31.54 9.84
CA PRO A 321 -4.67 -32.03 11.10
C PRO A 321 -4.84 -31.02 12.25
N ARG A 322 -5.04 -29.74 11.92
CA ARG A 322 -5.33 -28.65 12.85
C ARG A 322 -6.37 -27.72 12.24
N VAL A 323 -7.35 -27.29 13.03
CA VAL A 323 -8.27 -26.18 12.72
C VAL A 323 -7.97 -25.06 13.70
N LEU A 324 -7.82 -23.83 13.19
CA LEU A 324 -7.51 -22.63 13.96
C LEU A 324 -8.71 -21.68 13.88
N VAL A 325 -9.16 -21.20 15.04
CA VAL A 325 -10.26 -20.23 15.16
C VAL A 325 -9.71 -19.02 15.91
N PRO A 326 -9.47 -17.88 15.23
CA PRO A 326 -9.06 -16.63 15.87
C PRO A 326 -10.07 -16.18 16.92
N ILE A 327 -9.60 -15.53 17.98
CA ILE A 327 -10.42 -14.96 19.05
C ILE A 327 -9.97 -13.52 19.27
N ARG A 328 -10.93 -12.59 19.34
CA ARG A 328 -10.67 -11.15 19.53
C ARG A 328 -11.66 -10.54 20.52
N GLY A 329 -11.22 -9.58 21.31
CA GLY A 329 -12.02 -8.90 22.33
C GLY A 329 -11.32 -7.63 22.81
N SER A 330 -12.08 -6.70 23.37
CA SER A 330 -11.57 -5.45 23.95
C SER A 330 -12.40 -5.05 25.17
N GLU A 331 -11.89 -4.10 25.96
CA GLU A 331 -12.69 -3.34 26.92
C GLU A 331 -13.14 -2.01 26.27
N PRO A 332 -14.29 -1.43 26.63
CA PRO A 332 -14.68 -0.10 26.15
C PRO A 332 -13.80 1.00 26.78
N SER A 333 -13.27 1.92 25.98
CA SER A 333 -12.41 3.04 26.39
C SER A 333 -12.94 4.39 25.85
N PRO A 334 -12.76 5.49 26.60
CA PRO A 334 -12.82 6.82 25.98
C PRO A 334 -11.60 7.00 25.07
N GLU A 335 -11.64 7.99 24.17
CA GLU A 335 -10.50 8.45 23.36
C GLU A 335 -10.63 9.96 23.20
N ILE A 336 -9.70 10.74 23.74
CA ILE A 336 -9.74 12.21 23.69
C ILE A 336 -8.95 12.76 22.48
N ASP A 337 -9.63 13.51 21.62
CA ASP A 337 -8.96 14.37 20.63
C ASP A 337 -9.34 15.85 20.83
N VAL A 338 -8.54 16.76 20.26
CA VAL A 338 -8.76 18.20 20.27
C VAL A 338 -8.59 18.81 18.89
N SER A 339 -9.56 19.63 18.49
CA SER A 339 -9.57 20.34 17.19
C SER A 339 -8.28 21.12 16.85
N ARG A 340 -7.43 21.45 17.84
CA ARG A 340 -6.18 22.21 17.68
C ARG A 340 -5.14 21.82 18.74
N GLU A 341 -3.99 21.31 18.32
CA GLU A 341 -2.80 21.14 19.19
C GLU A 341 -2.17 22.47 19.66
N SER A 342 -2.42 23.58 18.95
CA SER A 342 -1.88 24.89 19.32
C SER A 342 -2.73 26.09 18.92
N ILE A 343 -2.58 27.18 19.70
CA ILE A 343 -3.24 28.48 19.49
C ILE A 343 -2.18 29.58 19.48
N ALA A 344 -2.12 30.37 18.41
CA ALA A 344 -1.17 31.45 18.24
C ALA A 344 -1.90 32.79 18.00
N PHE A 345 -1.98 33.63 19.03
CA PHE A 345 -2.65 34.94 18.97
C PHE A 345 -1.81 36.05 18.29
N GLY A 346 -0.60 35.72 17.81
CA GLY A 346 0.26 36.68 17.10
C GLY A 346 0.77 37.82 17.98
N ALA A 347 0.92 39.00 17.38
CA ALA A 347 1.48 40.20 18.01
C ALA A 347 0.44 41.32 18.12
N LEU A 348 0.04 41.63 19.36
CA LEU A 348 -0.93 42.67 19.68
C LEU A 348 -0.27 43.88 20.34
N ASP A 349 -0.95 45.03 20.30
CA ASP A 349 -0.54 46.18 21.10
C ASP A 349 -0.86 45.92 22.59
N LEU A 350 -0.06 46.49 23.51
CA LEU A 350 -0.24 46.28 24.95
C LEU A 350 -1.64 46.77 25.40
N GLY A 351 -2.43 45.88 25.99
CA GLY A 351 -3.80 46.14 26.43
C GLY A 351 -4.89 46.03 25.35
N ALA A 352 -4.58 45.54 24.13
CA ALA A 352 -5.58 45.21 23.12
C ALA A 352 -6.13 43.78 23.30
N ASP A 353 -7.43 43.58 23.07
CA ASP A 353 -8.04 42.24 23.10
C ASP A 353 -7.88 41.52 21.74
N SER A 354 -7.69 40.20 21.77
CA SER A 354 -7.85 39.32 20.61
C SER A 354 -9.32 38.94 20.39
N ASP A 355 -9.62 38.41 19.22
CA ASP A 355 -10.82 37.60 19.02
C ASP A 355 -10.79 36.33 19.89
N VAL A 356 -11.97 35.71 20.09
CA VAL A 356 -12.09 34.43 20.78
C VAL A 356 -11.80 33.31 19.79
N VAL A 357 -10.85 32.44 20.12
CA VAL A 357 -10.49 31.24 19.37
C VAL A 357 -11.24 30.06 19.98
N PRO A 358 -12.12 29.36 19.26
CA PRO A 358 -12.78 28.16 19.76
C PRO A 358 -11.80 26.98 19.85
N LEU A 359 -12.10 26.03 20.73
CA LEU A 359 -11.38 24.79 20.93
C LEU A 359 -12.39 23.71 21.32
N GLU A 360 -12.55 22.72 20.45
CA GLU A 360 -13.39 21.54 20.66
C GLU A 360 -12.57 20.39 21.22
N ILE A 361 -13.18 19.64 22.14
CA ILE A 361 -12.74 18.34 22.64
C ILE A 361 -13.69 17.30 22.04
N PHE A 362 -13.14 16.25 21.43
CA PHE A 362 -13.86 15.10 20.90
C PHE A 362 -13.73 13.93 21.88
N ASN A 363 -14.74 13.07 21.89
CA ASN A 363 -14.62 11.70 22.42
C ASN A 363 -14.81 10.72 21.26
N GLU A 364 -13.72 10.25 20.65
CA GLU A 364 -13.78 9.30 19.53
C GLU A 364 -14.06 7.86 20.00
N GLY A 365 -13.85 7.59 21.29
CA GLY A 365 -13.95 6.27 21.92
C GLY A 365 -15.38 5.78 22.11
N ASP A 366 -15.51 4.52 22.52
CA ASP A 366 -16.79 3.81 22.73
C ASP A 366 -17.32 3.90 24.17
N SER A 367 -16.60 4.60 25.06
CA SER A 367 -16.97 4.84 26.47
C SER A 367 -17.01 6.34 26.80
N PRO A 368 -17.79 6.81 27.80
CA PRO A 368 -17.86 8.23 28.14
C PRO A 368 -16.53 8.82 28.65
N LEU A 369 -16.07 9.89 27.99
CA LEU A 369 -14.91 10.67 28.37
C LEU A 369 -15.28 11.65 29.49
N VAL A 370 -14.66 11.45 30.64
CA VAL A 370 -14.84 12.23 31.87
C VAL A 370 -13.68 13.21 32.01
N VAL A 371 -13.84 14.40 31.43
CA VAL A 371 -12.88 15.51 31.59
C VAL A 371 -13.02 16.07 33.00
N SER A 372 -12.01 15.80 33.82
CA SER A 372 -11.95 16.20 35.23
C SER A 372 -11.66 17.70 35.41
N LYS A 373 -10.91 18.31 34.48
CA LYS A 373 -10.49 19.71 34.54
C LYS A 373 -10.01 20.24 33.19
N ILE A 374 -10.33 21.51 32.89
CA ILE A 374 -9.64 22.35 31.90
C ILE A 374 -9.07 23.57 32.64
N ASP A 375 -7.77 23.87 32.46
CA ASP A 375 -7.09 25.02 33.08
C ASP A 375 -5.88 25.46 32.24
N LEU A 376 -5.22 26.55 32.62
CA LEU A 376 -3.91 26.91 32.09
C LEU A 376 -2.80 26.23 32.90
N ALA A 377 -1.70 25.88 32.24
CA ALA A 377 -0.54 25.26 32.87
C ALA A 377 -0.06 26.04 34.10
N LEU A 378 0.30 25.32 35.18
CA LEU A 378 0.65 25.90 36.47
C LEU A 378 1.85 26.85 36.36
N GLN A 379 1.60 28.13 36.61
CA GLN A 379 2.61 29.18 36.59
C GLN A 379 3.49 29.12 37.84
N LEU A 380 4.75 28.72 37.68
CA LEU A 380 5.68 28.47 38.80
C LEU A 380 6.25 29.74 39.45
N ASP A 381 6.19 30.90 38.78
CA ASP A 381 6.66 32.19 39.29
C ASP A 381 5.48 33.15 39.53
N PRO A 382 5.09 33.43 40.79
CA PRO A 382 4.01 34.37 41.11
C PRO A 382 4.30 35.83 40.73
N SER A 383 5.56 36.20 40.43
CA SER A 383 5.94 37.57 40.09
C SER A 383 5.73 37.93 38.61
N ASN A 384 5.50 36.94 37.74
CA ASN A 384 5.23 37.12 36.31
C ASN A 384 3.89 36.45 35.92
N PRO A 385 2.74 37.14 36.09
CA PRO A 385 1.39 36.59 35.87
C PRO A 385 1.03 36.37 34.40
N ILE A 386 1.79 35.51 33.71
CA ILE A 386 1.67 35.21 32.28
C ILE A 386 0.27 34.68 31.93
N ASN A 387 -0.35 33.89 32.82
CA ASN A 387 -1.68 33.33 32.62
C ASN A 387 -2.81 34.38 32.77
N ALA A 388 -2.58 35.50 33.46
CA ALA A 388 -3.58 36.57 33.63
C ALA A 388 -3.87 37.37 32.34
N GLN A 389 -3.19 37.00 31.26
CA GLN A 389 -3.33 37.55 29.91
C GLN A 389 -4.21 36.68 29.03
N TYR A 390 -4.63 35.51 29.50
CA TYR A 390 -5.54 34.62 28.79
C TYR A 390 -6.87 34.49 29.55
N ARG A 391 -7.94 34.25 28.83
CA ARG A 391 -9.27 34.06 29.40
C ARG A 391 -10.05 33.01 28.61
N PHE A 392 -10.51 31.99 29.33
CA PHE A 392 -11.49 31.04 28.83
C PHE A 392 -12.90 31.66 28.74
N HIS A 393 -13.67 31.17 27.79
CA HIS A 393 -15.10 31.43 27.61
C HIS A 393 -15.82 30.08 27.51
N ASP A 394 -17.10 30.07 27.88
CA ASP A 394 -18.03 28.94 27.64
C ASP A 394 -17.67 27.57 28.27
N LEU A 395 -16.74 27.57 29.25
CA LEU A 395 -16.46 26.42 30.12
C LEU A 395 -17.71 25.92 30.88
N PRO A 396 -17.77 24.61 31.20
CA PRO A 396 -18.96 24.01 31.80
C PRO A 396 -19.19 24.51 33.24
N ALA A 397 -20.47 24.68 33.59
CA ALA A 397 -20.89 25.20 34.89
C ALA A 397 -20.75 24.19 36.07
N ALA A 398 -20.46 22.93 35.76
CA ALA A 398 -20.27 21.84 36.74
C ALA A 398 -19.15 20.90 36.27
N TRP A 399 -18.50 20.23 37.22
CA TRP A 399 -17.39 19.29 36.98
C TRP A 399 -17.63 17.96 37.74
N PRO A 400 -17.17 16.81 37.22
CA PRO A 400 -16.48 16.65 35.93
C PRO A 400 -17.42 16.90 34.74
N LEU A 401 -16.83 17.28 33.61
CA LEU A 401 -17.52 17.30 32.31
C LEU A 401 -17.56 15.86 31.79
N ILE A 402 -18.72 15.42 31.31
CA ILE A 402 -18.89 14.12 30.67
C ILE A 402 -19.21 14.39 29.21
N ILE A 403 -18.39 13.88 28.32
CA ILE A 403 -18.58 13.87 26.87
C ILE A 403 -18.92 12.41 26.52
N GLU A 404 -20.15 12.15 26.13
CA GLU A 404 -20.59 10.81 25.73
C GLU A 404 -19.80 10.33 24.51
N SER A 405 -19.80 9.02 24.24
CA SER A 405 -19.14 8.45 23.05
C SER A 405 -19.58 9.18 21.77
N ARG A 406 -18.62 9.46 20.88
CA ARG A 406 -18.81 10.19 19.60
C ARG A 406 -19.46 11.58 19.73
N SER A 407 -19.37 12.19 20.90
CA SER A 407 -19.85 13.55 21.17
C SER A 407 -18.70 14.53 21.32
N THR A 408 -19.00 15.82 21.29
CA THR A 408 -18.01 16.90 21.37
C THR A 408 -18.37 17.95 22.42
N PHE A 409 -17.38 18.73 22.85
CA PHE A 409 -17.57 19.90 23.71
C PHE A 409 -16.69 21.07 23.27
N GLU A 410 -17.30 22.19 22.90
CA GLU A 410 -16.62 23.43 22.50
C GLU A 410 -16.44 24.40 23.68
N PHE A 411 -15.29 25.07 23.76
CA PHE A 411 -15.07 26.24 24.62
C PHE A 411 -14.11 27.25 23.96
N GLY A 412 -14.15 28.51 24.41
CA GLY A 412 -13.35 29.57 23.81
C GLY A 412 -12.09 29.94 24.61
N LEU A 413 -11.05 30.44 23.94
CA LEU A 413 -9.89 31.09 24.54
C LEU A 413 -9.61 32.45 23.90
N SER A 414 -9.26 33.45 24.70
CA SER A 414 -8.87 34.80 24.25
C SER A 414 -7.61 35.29 24.93
N TYR A 415 -6.95 36.28 24.33
CA TYR A 415 -5.67 36.85 24.78
C TYR A 415 -5.74 38.38 24.86
N HIS A 416 -5.24 38.93 25.97
CA HIS A 416 -5.16 40.34 26.29
C HIS A 416 -3.81 40.60 27.00
N PRO A 417 -2.77 41.09 26.30
CA PRO A 417 -1.48 41.34 26.91
C PRO A 417 -1.55 42.45 27.96
N ARG A 418 -1.08 42.15 29.17
CA ARG A 418 -0.96 43.06 30.33
C ARG A 418 0.48 43.40 30.67
N VAL A 419 1.43 42.60 30.20
CA VAL A 419 2.87 42.73 30.40
C VAL A 419 3.52 42.78 29.02
N ASP A 420 4.66 43.45 28.89
CA ASP A 420 5.42 43.49 27.64
C ASP A 420 6.22 42.18 27.42
N GLY A 421 6.47 41.82 26.17
CA GLY A 421 7.24 40.65 25.78
C GLY A 421 6.44 39.51 25.15
N ARG A 422 6.97 38.28 25.28
CA ARG A 422 6.38 37.05 24.72
C ARG A 422 5.78 36.22 25.84
N HIS A 423 4.61 35.65 25.55
CA HIS A 423 3.82 34.87 26.48
C HIS A 423 3.58 33.48 25.91
N ASN A 424 3.87 32.47 26.72
CA ASN A 424 3.60 31.09 26.41
C ASN A 424 2.97 30.41 27.64
N THR A 425 2.00 29.56 27.37
CA THR A 425 1.36 28.69 28.36
C THR A 425 0.77 27.49 27.61
N ARG A 426 0.05 26.62 28.30
CA ARG A 426 -0.70 25.53 27.66
C ARG A 426 -2.10 25.48 28.27
N VAL A 427 -3.12 25.16 27.48
CA VAL A 427 -4.38 24.66 28.02
C VAL A 427 -4.12 23.20 28.38
N VAL A 428 -4.40 22.84 29.63
CA VAL A 428 -4.21 21.51 30.19
C VAL A 428 -5.59 20.92 30.43
N ILE A 429 -5.85 19.77 29.81
CA ILE A 429 -7.12 19.05 29.85
C ILE A 429 -6.84 17.70 30.51
N ASP A 430 -7.34 17.49 31.72
CA ASP A 430 -7.14 16.26 32.50
C ASP A 430 -8.36 15.36 32.38
N SER A 431 -8.23 14.15 31.81
CA SER A 431 -9.33 13.22 31.50
C SER A 431 -9.27 11.91 32.33
N ASN A 432 -10.24 11.02 32.11
CA ASN A 432 -10.18 9.61 32.52
C ASN A 432 -9.61 8.71 31.41
N ASP A 433 -9.07 9.30 30.35
CA ASP A 433 -8.44 8.54 29.29
C ASP A 433 -7.16 7.86 29.80
N ALA A 434 -6.85 6.66 29.32
CA ALA A 434 -5.90 5.76 29.97
C ALA A 434 -4.48 5.93 29.44
N ASP A 435 -4.34 6.14 28.13
CA ASP A 435 -3.09 6.46 27.43
C ASP A 435 -2.92 7.97 27.21
N GLU A 436 -4.01 8.71 27.01
CA GLU A 436 -4.07 10.19 26.89
C GLU A 436 -4.69 10.91 28.13
N PRO A 437 -4.32 10.60 29.40
CA PRO A 437 -4.94 11.18 30.61
C PRO A 437 -4.75 12.70 30.77
N ARG A 438 -3.89 13.30 29.93
CA ARG A 438 -3.63 14.74 29.88
C ARG A 438 -3.28 15.17 28.46
N VAL A 439 -4.15 15.96 27.85
CA VAL A 439 -3.87 16.71 26.62
C VAL A 439 -3.35 18.11 26.98
N GLU A 440 -2.34 18.60 26.26
CA GLU A 440 -1.76 19.94 26.45
C GLU A 440 -1.72 20.77 25.14
N VAL A 441 -2.71 21.64 24.93
CA VAL A 441 -2.75 22.55 23.77
C VAL A 441 -1.81 23.73 23.99
N THR A 442 -0.83 23.94 23.10
CA THR A 442 0.19 24.99 23.26
C THR A 442 -0.35 26.38 22.89
N VAL A 443 -0.26 27.33 23.82
CA VAL A 443 -0.77 28.70 23.61
C VAL A 443 0.37 29.71 23.57
N THR A 444 0.38 30.55 22.53
CA THR A 444 1.37 31.63 22.38
C THR A 444 0.74 32.97 22.01
N GLY A 445 1.35 34.05 22.49
CA GLY A 445 1.03 35.43 22.14
C GLY A 445 2.20 36.35 22.46
N ARG A 446 2.24 37.55 21.89
CA ARG A 446 3.26 38.56 22.24
C ARG A 446 2.76 39.98 22.10
N VAL A 447 3.47 40.91 22.72
CA VAL A 447 3.31 42.35 22.47
C VAL A 447 4.14 42.75 21.25
N ARG A 448 3.68 43.74 20.49
CA ARG A 448 4.46 44.40 19.44
C ARG A 448 5.60 45.19 20.05
N ALA A 449 6.82 44.96 19.56
CA ALA A 449 8.01 45.62 20.07
C ALA A 449 8.91 46.13 18.94
N THR A 450 9.63 47.22 19.21
CA THR A 450 10.83 47.61 18.47
C THR A 450 11.95 46.60 18.72
N CYS A 451 12.71 46.24 17.68
CA CYS A 451 13.85 45.34 17.79
C CYS A 451 14.95 45.84 16.86
N ILE A 452 16.21 45.76 17.30
CA ILE A 452 17.37 46.14 16.51
C ILE A 452 18.33 44.94 16.42
N ASP A 453 18.71 44.59 15.19
CA ASP A 453 19.82 43.69 14.87
C ASP A 453 20.88 44.46 14.09
N VAL A 454 22.15 44.28 14.43
CA VAL A 454 23.27 45.00 13.81
C VAL A 454 24.32 44.00 13.35
N GLN A 455 24.55 43.97 12.04
CA GLN A 455 25.44 43.00 11.39
C GLN A 455 26.53 43.71 10.58
N PRO A 456 27.80 43.24 10.63
CA PRO A 456 28.30 42.18 11.49
C PRO A 456 28.42 42.64 12.96
N VAL A 457 28.25 41.70 13.90
CA VAL A 457 28.34 41.97 15.35
C VAL A 457 29.74 42.44 15.83
N ALA A 458 30.77 42.29 15.01
CA ALA A 458 32.09 42.87 15.20
C ALA A 458 32.77 43.08 13.82
N VAL A 459 33.60 44.11 13.70
CA VAL A 459 34.38 44.40 12.50
C VAL A 459 35.86 44.28 12.82
N SER A 460 36.59 43.48 12.02
CA SER A 460 38.04 43.49 12.04
C SER A 460 38.59 43.95 10.70
N PHE A 461 39.41 45.00 10.73
CA PHE A 461 40.14 45.49 9.57
C PHE A 461 41.45 44.72 9.33
N GLY A 462 41.70 43.65 10.10
CA GLY A 462 42.88 42.81 9.97
C GLY A 462 44.17 43.57 10.28
N ARG A 463 45.17 43.41 9.41
CA ARG A 463 46.45 44.12 9.47
C ARG A 463 46.50 45.25 8.45
N VAL A 464 46.57 46.50 8.92
CA VAL A 464 46.66 47.69 8.06
C VAL A 464 48.08 48.28 8.16
N PRO A 465 48.89 48.31 7.09
CA PRO A 465 50.21 48.92 7.11
C PRO A 465 50.16 50.43 7.31
N ARG A 466 51.27 51.03 7.76
CA ARG A 466 51.34 52.47 8.00
C ARG A 466 51.13 53.30 6.72
N SER A 467 50.39 54.40 6.85
CA SER A 467 49.96 55.30 5.77
C SER A 467 49.07 54.65 4.71
N VAL A 468 48.33 53.61 5.10
CA VAL A 468 47.35 52.91 4.26
C VAL A 468 45.96 53.01 4.91
N GLU A 469 44.94 53.17 4.06
CA GLU A 469 43.53 53.10 4.42
C GLU A 469 43.03 51.65 4.24
N SER A 470 42.20 51.17 5.17
CA SER A 470 41.59 49.85 5.08
C SER A 470 40.52 49.79 4.00
N ALA A 471 40.05 48.58 3.67
CA ALA A 471 38.75 48.45 3.02
C ALA A 471 37.65 49.09 3.90
N HIS A 472 36.65 49.69 3.25
CA HIS A 472 35.41 50.09 3.90
C HIS A 472 34.58 48.84 4.20
N GLN A 473 34.02 48.77 5.40
CA GLN A 473 33.19 47.67 5.85
C GLN A 473 31.77 48.20 6.10
N LEU A 474 30.78 47.54 5.53
CA LEU A 474 29.37 47.90 5.72
C LEU A 474 28.88 47.33 7.05
N VAL A 475 28.16 48.17 7.81
CA VAL A 475 27.37 47.75 8.96
C VAL A 475 25.90 47.99 8.64
N GLN A 476 25.14 46.91 8.67
CA GLN A 476 23.70 46.87 8.50
C GLN A 476 23.01 47.04 9.85
N ILE A 477 22.07 47.96 9.95
CA ILE A 477 21.19 48.18 11.10
C ILE A 477 19.77 47.82 10.65
N THR A 478 19.24 46.72 11.17
CA THR A 478 17.92 46.18 10.79
C THR A 478 16.92 46.42 11.91
N ASN A 479 15.74 46.94 11.59
CA ASN A 479 14.61 46.89 12.52
C ASN A 479 13.94 45.50 12.40
N CYS A 480 14.26 44.61 13.34
CA CYS A 480 13.68 43.27 13.44
C CYS A 480 12.30 43.23 14.13
N GLY A 481 11.71 44.40 14.41
CA GLY A 481 10.48 44.55 15.20
C GLY A 481 9.25 44.89 14.36
N ASP A 482 8.11 44.92 15.02
CA ASP A 482 6.79 45.22 14.42
C ASP A 482 6.44 46.72 14.47
N VAL A 483 7.31 47.54 15.07
CA VAL A 483 7.11 48.97 15.35
C VAL A 483 8.34 49.75 14.86
N GLU A 484 8.15 51.00 14.42
CA GLU A 484 9.24 51.88 13.96
C GLU A 484 10.32 52.08 15.04
N LEU A 485 11.57 51.85 14.67
CA LEU A 485 12.76 51.98 15.52
C LEU A 485 13.39 53.36 15.33
N ASN A 486 13.62 54.11 16.41
CA ASN A 486 14.31 55.40 16.38
C ASN A 486 15.80 55.23 16.72
N LEU A 487 16.68 55.75 15.87
CA LEU A 487 18.12 55.84 16.12
C LEU A 487 18.43 57.18 16.81
N LEU A 488 18.95 57.12 18.03
CA LEU A 488 19.17 58.26 18.93
C LEU A 488 20.57 58.87 18.78
N ASP A 489 21.60 58.04 18.63
CA ASP A 489 22.99 58.44 18.34
C ASP A 489 23.71 57.35 17.54
N LEU A 490 24.64 57.76 16.67
CA LEU A 490 25.50 56.86 15.91
C LEU A 490 26.91 57.46 15.81
N ARG A 491 27.88 56.84 16.48
CA ARG A 491 29.25 57.36 16.60
C ARG A 491 30.29 56.26 16.76
N ILE A 492 31.56 56.61 16.56
CA ILE A 492 32.70 55.77 16.96
C ILE A 492 33.25 56.23 18.30
N ASP A 493 33.51 55.29 19.19
CA ASP A 493 34.11 55.50 20.50
C ASP A 493 35.41 54.66 20.62
N GLY A 494 36.57 55.30 20.85
CA GLY A 494 37.85 54.60 20.97
C GLY A 494 39.04 55.29 20.27
N SER A 495 40.01 54.49 19.82
CA SER A 495 41.28 54.99 19.28
C SER A 495 41.14 55.85 18.02
N ALA A 496 42.08 56.78 17.83
CA ALA A 496 42.22 57.52 16.58
C ALA A 496 42.53 56.57 15.39
N GLY A 497 42.07 56.96 14.20
CA GLY A 497 42.28 56.21 12.95
C GLY A 497 40.99 55.59 12.37
N PHE A 498 40.05 55.16 13.22
CA PHE A 498 38.73 54.72 12.77
C PHE A 498 37.87 55.90 12.26
N ARG A 499 36.98 55.64 11.29
CA ARG A 499 36.06 56.60 10.65
C ARG A 499 34.71 55.94 10.36
N LEU A 500 33.65 56.74 10.38
CA LEU A 500 32.27 56.37 10.07
C LEU A 500 31.71 57.35 9.03
N GLN A 501 31.00 56.84 8.03
CA GLN A 501 30.27 57.67 7.06
C GLN A 501 28.96 56.99 6.60
N PRO A 502 27.92 57.78 6.22
CA PRO A 502 26.77 57.23 5.50
C PRO A 502 27.16 56.79 4.08
N LEU A 503 26.30 55.99 3.44
CA LEU A 503 26.48 55.62 2.04
C LEU A 503 26.51 56.84 1.10
N PRO A 504 27.31 56.81 0.00
CA PRO A 504 27.42 57.93 -0.93
C PRO A 504 26.07 58.33 -1.56
N GLY A 505 25.56 59.50 -1.15
CA GLY A 505 24.29 60.05 -1.64
C GLY A 505 23.09 59.81 -0.72
N GLU A 506 23.25 59.06 0.38
CA GLU A 506 22.20 58.82 1.37
C GLU A 506 22.32 59.75 2.58
N VAL A 507 21.17 60.07 3.17
CA VAL A 507 21.08 60.70 4.50
C VAL A 507 20.65 59.61 5.46
N LEU A 508 21.45 59.34 6.49
CA LEU A 508 21.11 58.34 7.50
C LEU A 508 19.75 58.66 8.13
N ALA A 509 18.78 57.76 7.95
CA ALA A 509 17.46 57.91 8.52
C ALA A 509 17.51 57.71 10.04
N ALA A 510 17.06 58.70 10.81
CA ALA A 510 16.91 58.60 12.26
C ALA A 510 15.76 57.65 12.69
N ARG A 511 15.04 57.07 11.72
CA ARG A 511 13.89 56.18 11.89
C ARG A 511 14.01 55.04 10.89
N VAL A 512 13.85 53.81 11.37
CA VAL A 512 13.87 52.59 10.55
C VAL A 512 12.51 51.92 10.70
N ALA A 513 11.74 51.87 9.62
CA ALA A 513 10.42 51.23 9.60
C ALA A 513 10.52 49.72 9.93
N PRO A 514 9.43 49.07 10.37
CA PRO A 514 9.39 47.62 10.62
C PRO A 514 9.99 46.82 9.46
N LEU A 515 10.78 45.79 9.76
CA LEU A 515 11.47 44.90 8.81
C LEU A 515 12.39 45.62 7.80
N SER A 516 12.67 46.90 7.99
CA SER A 516 13.50 47.72 7.09
C SER A 516 14.95 47.83 7.59
N VAL A 517 15.82 48.31 6.71
CA VAL A 517 17.28 48.33 6.90
C VAL A 517 17.86 49.72 6.67
N ALA A 518 18.78 50.14 7.53
CA ALA A 518 19.70 51.26 7.32
C ALA A 518 21.14 50.73 7.19
N MET A 519 22.00 51.41 6.41
CA MET A 519 23.39 51.00 6.18
C MET A 519 24.37 52.14 6.43
N VAL A 520 25.53 51.82 6.98
CA VAL A 520 26.65 52.75 7.17
C VAL A 520 28.00 52.08 6.86
N GLU A 521 29.00 52.89 6.51
CA GLU A 521 30.37 52.43 6.27
C GLU A 521 31.29 52.80 7.43
N VAL A 522 32.12 51.84 7.86
CA VAL A 522 33.24 52.07 8.79
C VAL A 522 34.56 51.67 8.13
N PHE A 523 35.61 52.46 8.39
CA PHE A 523 36.97 52.22 7.86
C PHE A 523 38.05 52.70 8.82
N PHE A 524 39.31 52.31 8.58
CA PHE A 524 40.46 52.68 9.39
C PHE A 524 41.59 53.26 8.54
N VAL A 525 42.15 54.39 8.96
CA VAL A 525 43.36 54.99 8.39
C VAL A 525 44.51 54.80 9.37
N ASN A 526 45.57 54.08 8.96
CA ASN A 526 46.75 53.91 9.82
C ASN A 526 47.72 55.09 9.68
N ASP A 527 47.58 56.11 10.53
CA ASP A 527 48.49 57.25 10.56
C ASP A 527 49.87 56.90 11.21
N ASP A 528 49.88 56.12 12.31
CA ASP A 528 51.07 55.88 13.13
C ASP A 528 51.18 54.51 13.86
N LEU A 529 50.19 53.63 13.78
CA LEU A 529 50.13 52.32 14.47
C LEU A 529 51.23 51.34 13.97
N MET A 530 52.07 50.83 14.88
CA MET A 530 53.25 50.02 14.56
C MET A 530 52.93 48.54 14.26
N ASP A 531 53.83 47.81 13.58
CA ASP A 531 53.62 46.39 13.28
C ASP A 531 53.40 45.56 14.55
N GLY A 532 52.29 44.82 14.58
CA GLY A 532 51.87 43.99 15.71
C GLY A 532 51.08 44.74 16.79
N GLU A 533 51.10 46.08 16.81
CA GLU A 533 50.35 46.91 17.74
C GLU A 533 48.84 46.87 17.42
N MET A 534 47.98 46.90 18.43
CA MET A 534 46.53 46.80 18.26
C MET A 534 45.85 48.14 18.56
N ALA A 535 44.94 48.58 17.70
CA ALA A 535 43.98 49.63 17.99
C ALA A 535 42.56 49.06 18.04
N MET A 536 41.74 49.61 18.93
CA MET A 536 40.36 49.19 19.15
C MET A 536 39.45 50.40 19.30
N ALA A 537 38.22 50.26 18.82
CA ALA A 537 37.12 51.18 19.03
C ALA A 537 35.80 50.40 19.04
N ALA A 538 34.67 51.08 19.14
CA ALA A 538 33.35 50.53 18.91
C ALA A 538 32.52 51.50 18.06
N LEU A 539 31.76 50.98 17.11
CA LEU A 539 30.61 51.70 16.56
C LEU A 539 29.47 51.55 17.56
N VAL A 540 29.02 52.68 18.12
CA VAL A 540 27.95 52.75 19.12
C VAL A 540 26.67 53.19 18.42
N VAL A 541 25.61 52.39 18.56
CA VAL A 541 24.26 52.63 18.05
C VAL A 541 23.31 52.78 19.23
N GLU A 542 22.97 54.02 19.60
CA GLU A 542 21.95 54.30 20.62
C GLU A 542 20.58 54.35 19.94
N ASN A 543 19.58 53.70 20.52
CA ASN A 543 18.26 53.52 19.92
C ASN A 543 17.18 53.30 21.00
N ASP A 544 15.90 53.25 20.60
CA ASP A 544 14.76 53.13 21.52
C ASP A 544 14.27 51.69 21.79
N SER A 545 14.95 50.64 21.28
CA SER A 545 14.69 49.24 21.65
C SER A 545 14.86 49.04 23.17
N PRO A 546 13.81 48.67 23.93
CA PRO A 546 13.92 48.50 25.38
C PRO A 546 14.89 47.37 25.79
N ALA A 547 15.00 46.34 24.95
CA ALA A 547 15.88 45.19 25.18
C ALA A 547 17.35 45.49 24.84
N THR A 548 17.61 46.39 23.88
CA THR A 548 18.93 46.64 23.29
C THR A 548 19.16 48.13 22.98
N PRO A 549 19.01 49.05 23.96
CA PRO A 549 19.01 50.50 23.72
C PRO A 549 20.39 51.07 23.33
N ASN A 550 21.47 50.30 23.51
CA ASN A 550 22.82 50.63 23.08
C ASN A 550 23.45 49.36 22.48
N VAL A 551 23.72 49.36 21.19
CA VAL A 551 24.46 48.28 20.52
C VAL A 551 25.88 48.77 20.25
N GLN A 552 26.88 47.96 20.61
CA GLN A 552 28.29 48.26 20.35
C GLN A 552 28.87 47.19 19.44
N VAL A 553 29.26 47.57 18.24
CA VAL A 553 29.99 46.72 17.29
C VAL A 553 31.49 46.96 17.49
N PRO A 554 32.26 46.02 18.06
CA PRO A 554 33.68 46.21 18.30
C PRO A 554 34.43 46.34 16.97
N LEU A 555 35.24 47.40 16.87
CA LEU A 555 36.11 47.69 15.74
C LEU A 555 37.56 47.35 16.14
N THR A 556 38.22 46.49 15.37
CA THR A 556 39.58 46.03 15.70
C THR A 556 40.53 46.11 14.51
N VAL A 557 41.77 46.53 14.76
CA VAL A 557 42.83 46.56 13.75
C VAL A 557 44.19 46.30 14.39
N GLN A 558 45.06 45.63 13.65
CA GLN A 558 46.48 45.49 13.98
C GLN A 558 47.31 46.34 13.02
N GLY A 559 48.33 47.04 13.51
CA GLY A 559 49.32 47.65 12.64
C GLY A 559 50.07 46.56 11.87
N GLY A 560 50.18 46.73 10.55
CA GLY A 560 50.86 45.79 9.66
C GLY A 560 52.31 46.20 9.39
N GLY A 561 53.22 45.22 9.42
CA GLY A 561 54.58 45.33 8.88
C GLY A 561 54.59 45.35 7.36
N THR A 562 55.56 44.65 6.74
CA THR A 562 55.58 44.53 5.28
C THR A 562 54.30 43.88 4.78
N PRO A 563 53.59 44.48 3.79
CA PRO A 563 52.34 43.96 3.28
C PRO A 563 52.50 42.57 2.65
N THR A 564 51.54 41.67 2.88
CA THR A 564 51.50 40.30 2.34
C THR A 564 50.16 40.02 1.64
N CYS A 565 50.15 39.17 0.62
CA CYS A 565 48.91 38.69 0.01
C CYS A 565 48.63 37.24 0.43
N GLU A 566 47.42 36.97 0.95
CA GLU A 566 47.00 35.64 1.38
C GLU A 566 45.47 35.49 1.25
N ILE A 567 45.02 34.78 0.22
CA ILE A 567 43.60 34.49 0.00
C ILE A 567 43.19 33.19 0.68
N SER A 568 42.01 33.21 1.30
CA SER A 568 41.27 32.03 1.77
C SER A 568 39.86 32.03 1.19
N LEU A 569 39.29 30.85 0.96
CA LEU A 569 37.89 30.68 0.52
C LEU A 569 37.08 30.15 1.71
N LEU A 570 36.13 30.94 2.20
CA LEU A 570 35.25 30.60 3.32
C LEU A 570 33.96 29.98 2.76
N GLY A 571 33.42 28.95 3.41
CA GLY A 571 32.23 28.21 2.93
C GLY A 571 32.53 26.99 2.05
N ALA A 572 33.80 26.57 1.94
CA ALA A 572 34.20 25.34 1.25
C ALA A 572 34.21 24.12 2.20
N PRO A 573 33.73 22.93 1.78
CA PRO A 573 33.04 22.66 0.51
C PRO A 573 31.62 23.22 0.48
N ALA A 574 31.20 23.76 -0.67
CA ALA A 574 29.85 24.26 -0.86
C ALA A 574 28.91 23.09 -1.19
N ASN A 575 28.04 22.74 -0.22
CA ASN A 575 27.05 21.68 -0.37
C ASN A 575 25.68 22.26 -0.75
N PHE A 576 25.18 21.86 -1.92
CA PHE A 576 23.89 22.27 -2.45
C PHE A 576 22.74 21.38 -1.95
N GLY A 577 23.06 20.22 -1.36
CA GLY A 577 22.08 19.23 -0.94
C GLY A 577 21.42 18.52 -2.12
N LEU A 578 20.19 18.07 -1.91
CA LEU A 578 19.34 17.51 -2.95
C LEU A 578 18.65 18.64 -3.71
N VAL A 579 18.70 18.59 -5.05
CA VAL A 579 18.07 19.59 -5.93
C VAL A 579 17.24 18.87 -7.00
N ARG A 580 16.05 19.40 -7.27
CA ARG A 580 15.12 18.86 -8.25
C ARG A 580 15.63 19.09 -9.68
N ARG A 581 15.58 18.05 -10.52
CA ARG A 581 15.93 18.13 -11.96
C ARG A 581 15.17 19.27 -12.65
N GLY A 582 15.85 20.06 -13.47
CA GLY A 582 15.26 21.23 -14.13
C GLY A 582 15.17 22.50 -13.28
N THR A 583 15.25 22.40 -11.95
CA THR A 583 15.39 23.55 -11.04
C THR A 583 16.86 23.91 -10.80
N SER A 584 17.11 24.87 -9.90
CA SER A 584 18.47 25.27 -9.57
C SER A 584 18.59 25.81 -8.15
N ALA A 585 19.62 25.40 -7.41
CA ALA A 585 19.93 25.92 -6.08
C ALA A 585 21.22 26.75 -6.10
N ASN A 586 21.28 27.80 -5.26
CA ASN A 586 22.44 28.67 -5.16
C ASN A 586 23.19 28.48 -3.83
N ARG A 587 24.52 28.59 -3.90
CA ARG A 587 25.41 28.63 -2.72
C ARG A 587 26.52 29.64 -2.95
N GLU A 588 26.96 30.29 -1.88
CA GLU A 588 28.02 31.28 -1.89
C GLU A 588 29.27 30.73 -1.20
N ILE A 589 30.46 31.09 -1.73
CA ILE A 589 31.71 31.06 -0.96
C ILE A 589 32.26 32.48 -0.91
N VAL A 590 32.99 32.82 0.16
CA VAL A 590 33.54 34.17 0.32
C VAL A 590 35.06 34.15 0.16
N ILE A 591 35.56 34.91 -0.82
CA ILE A 591 36.98 35.21 -0.96
C ILE A 591 37.35 36.17 0.18
N PHE A 592 38.30 35.77 1.03
CA PHE A 592 38.78 36.57 2.14
C PHE A 592 40.30 36.75 2.07
N ASN A 593 40.76 38.00 1.94
CA ASN A 593 42.18 38.33 2.01
C ASN A 593 42.63 38.46 3.48
N ARG A 594 43.30 37.42 3.98
CA ARG A 594 43.94 37.34 5.30
C ARG A 594 45.26 38.11 5.38
N GLY A 595 45.82 38.50 4.24
CA GLY A 595 47.08 39.23 4.14
C GLY A 595 46.97 40.69 4.59
N SER A 596 48.12 41.29 4.91
CA SER A 596 48.26 42.72 5.26
C SER A 596 48.44 43.65 4.05
N GLY A 597 48.42 43.10 2.83
CA GLY A 597 48.59 43.80 1.58
C GLY A 597 47.52 43.44 0.53
N ASN A 598 47.55 44.15 -0.59
CA ASN A 598 46.62 43.92 -1.69
C ASN A 598 46.98 42.63 -2.45
N CYS A 599 46.00 41.77 -2.69
CA CYS A 599 46.07 40.72 -3.70
C CYS A 599 45.49 41.23 -5.03
N GLU A 600 45.91 40.68 -6.18
CA GLU A 600 45.30 41.01 -7.48
C GLU A 600 44.69 39.76 -8.12
N ILE A 601 43.37 39.67 -8.19
CA ILE A 601 42.67 38.56 -8.84
C ILE A 601 42.92 38.61 -10.35
N ARG A 602 43.45 37.49 -10.89
CA ARG A 602 43.79 37.32 -12.30
C ARG A 602 42.71 36.57 -13.05
N ASP A 603 42.30 35.41 -12.54
CA ASP A 603 41.40 34.49 -13.23
C ASP A 603 40.59 33.62 -12.25
N GLU A 604 39.53 33.00 -12.75
CA GLU A 604 38.72 32.04 -12.01
C GLU A 604 38.29 30.89 -12.94
N ARG A 605 38.36 29.64 -12.46
CA ARG A 605 38.02 28.44 -13.21
C ARG A 605 37.08 27.56 -12.39
N LEU A 606 36.15 26.89 -13.08
CA LEU A 606 35.25 25.91 -12.49
C LEU A 606 35.39 24.60 -13.27
N ASP A 607 35.90 23.57 -12.61
CA ASP A 607 36.11 22.24 -13.16
C ASP A 607 35.09 21.27 -12.55
N ALA A 608 34.23 20.66 -13.37
CA ALA A 608 33.38 19.56 -12.90
C ALA A 608 33.99 18.20 -13.25
N ILE A 609 33.71 17.19 -12.43
CA ILE A 609 34.05 15.80 -12.74
C ILE A 609 33.04 15.29 -13.77
N VAL A 610 33.34 15.49 -15.05
CA VAL A 610 32.56 14.93 -16.16
C VAL A 610 32.81 13.43 -16.25
N LEU A 611 31.79 12.61 -15.98
CA LEU A 611 31.84 11.18 -16.27
C LEU A 611 32.03 10.99 -17.80
N PRO A 612 32.94 10.11 -18.25
CA PRO A 612 33.41 10.09 -19.64
C PRO A 612 32.41 9.39 -20.59
N ILE A 613 31.24 9.97 -20.78
CA ILE A 613 30.21 9.53 -21.73
C ILE A 613 30.28 10.42 -22.98
N PRO A 614 30.69 9.88 -24.16
CA PRO A 614 30.81 10.68 -25.38
C PRO A 614 29.47 11.30 -25.82
N GLY A 615 29.38 12.63 -25.74
CA GLY A 615 28.20 13.40 -26.15
C GLY A 615 27.59 14.28 -25.04
N PHE A 616 27.85 13.97 -23.77
CA PHE A 616 27.28 14.68 -22.61
C PHE A 616 28.31 15.59 -21.92
N ASN A 617 28.65 16.72 -22.56
CA ASN A 617 29.51 17.75 -21.96
C ASN A 617 28.66 18.94 -21.46
N GLN A 618 27.95 18.76 -20.34
CA GLN A 618 27.34 19.88 -19.61
C GLN A 618 27.81 19.84 -18.15
N ASN A 619 28.26 21.00 -17.66
CA ASN A 619 28.68 21.17 -16.27
C ASN A 619 27.43 21.55 -15.45
N PRO A 620 27.03 20.75 -14.43
CA PRO A 620 25.87 21.07 -13.62
C PRO A 620 26.10 22.25 -12.67
N PHE A 621 27.34 22.72 -12.51
CA PHE A 621 27.68 23.92 -11.74
C PHE A 621 27.99 25.11 -12.66
N SER A 622 27.53 26.29 -12.26
CA SER A 622 27.83 27.56 -12.94
C SER A 622 28.15 28.67 -11.93
N ILE A 623 28.93 29.67 -12.34
CA ILE A 623 29.23 30.86 -11.52
C ILE A 623 28.25 31.97 -11.92
N ASN A 624 27.39 32.39 -10.99
CA ASN A 624 26.46 33.49 -11.18
C ASN A 624 27.12 34.84 -10.84
N ARG A 625 27.73 34.90 -9.65
CA ARG A 625 28.46 36.09 -9.17
C ARG A 625 29.95 35.78 -9.19
N ARG A 626 30.65 36.38 -10.15
CA ARG A 626 32.09 36.21 -10.39
C ARG A 626 32.95 36.95 -9.39
N ALA A 627 34.18 36.47 -9.18
CA ALA A 627 35.17 37.17 -8.37
C ALA A 627 35.48 38.57 -8.94
N PRO A 628 35.65 39.61 -8.10
CA PRO A 628 36.00 40.95 -8.58
C PRO A 628 37.41 40.94 -9.18
N ARG A 629 37.53 41.35 -10.45
CA ARG A 629 38.83 41.46 -11.13
C ARG A 629 39.64 42.64 -10.58
N GLY A 630 40.93 42.44 -10.40
CA GLY A 630 41.84 43.48 -9.90
C GLY A 630 42.10 43.36 -8.40
N ARG A 631 42.27 44.51 -7.72
CA ARG A 631 42.82 44.55 -6.35
C ARG A 631 41.77 44.21 -5.29
N ILE A 632 42.07 43.23 -4.46
CA ILE A 632 41.37 42.92 -3.20
C ILE A 632 42.25 43.40 -2.05
N ALA A 633 41.72 44.30 -1.23
CA ALA A 633 42.44 44.91 -0.09
C ALA A 633 42.51 43.96 1.12
N PRO A 634 43.35 44.24 2.13
CA PRO A 634 43.36 43.51 3.40
C PRO A 634 41.98 43.45 4.04
N ALA A 635 41.65 42.32 4.66
CA ALA A 635 40.36 42.03 5.30
C ALA A 635 39.11 42.21 4.42
N SER A 636 39.27 42.37 3.10
CA SER A 636 38.14 42.42 2.18
C SER A 636 37.47 41.05 2.06
N LEU A 637 36.16 41.05 2.19
CA LEU A 637 35.28 39.92 1.88
C LEU A 637 34.69 40.15 0.48
N SER A 638 34.81 39.16 -0.39
CA SER A 638 34.32 39.23 -1.77
C SER A 638 33.57 37.94 -2.10
N PRO A 639 32.22 37.95 -2.05
CA PRO A 639 31.40 36.78 -2.30
C PRO A 639 31.43 36.34 -3.77
N VAL A 640 31.41 35.02 -3.96
CA VAL A 640 31.26 34.33 -5.25
C VAL A 640 30.08 33.37 -5.12
N GLU A 641 29.07 33.55 -5.97
CA GLU A 641 27.84 32.77 -5.96
C GLU A 641 27.85 31.76 -7.10
N PHE A 642 27.53 30.51 -6.76
CA PHE A 642 27.40 29.39 -7.67
C PHE A 642 25.95 28.94 -7.74
N THR A 643 25.55 28.45 -8.90
CA THR A 643 24.31 27.70 -9.10
C THR A 643 24.63 26.25 -9.43
N TYR A 644 23.91 25.32 -8.79
CA TYR A 644 23.83 23.91 -9.16
C TYR A 644 22.50 23.64 -9.89
N ARG A 645 22.59 23.00 -11.07
CA ARG A 645 21.50 22.55 -11.95
C ARG A 645 21.73 21.07 -12.27
N PRO A 646 21.12 20.14 -11.53
CA PRO A 646 21.30 18.71 -11.77
C PRO A 646 20.79 18.29 -13.15
N ILE A 647 21.58 17.45 -13.83
CA ILE A 647 21.29 16.94 -15.18
C ILE A 647 20.87 15.46 -15.15
N ALA A 648 21.29 14.72 -14.12
CA ALA A 648 21.01 13.29 -13.94
C ALA A 648 20.80 12.94 -12.46
N PHE A 649 20.27 11.74 -12.20
CA PHE A 649 20.08 11.16 -10.86
C PHE A 649 21.41 10.68 -10.28
N ASN A 650 22.29 11.62 -9.90
CA ASN A 650 23.63 11.31 -9.40
C ASN A 650 24.13 12.38 -8.41
N ALA A 651 25.15 12.01 -7.64
CA ALA A 651 25.94 12.95 -6.84
C ALA A 651 26.98 13.66 -7.73
N ASP A 652 26.70 14.91 -8.09
CA ASP A 652 27.58 15.75 -8.88
C ASP A 652 28.68 16.39 -8.02
N ARG A 653 29.88 16.52 -8.60
CA ARG A 653 31.06 17.11 -7.94
C ARG A 653 31.80 18.06 -8.87
N GLY A 654 32.26 19.18 -8.32
CA GLY A 654 33.16 20.10 -9.01
C GLY A 654 34.14 20.76 -8.05
N THR A 655 35.12 21.46 -8.62
CA THR A 655 36.14 22.22 -7.90
C THR A 655 36.25 23.60 -8.56
N TYR A 656 36.01 24.63 -7.77
CA TYR A 656 36.31 26.02 -8.12
C TYR A 656 37.78 26.33 -7.81
N THR A 657 38.46 27.00 -8.72
CA THR A 657 39.85 27.45 -8.59
C THR A 657 39.94 28.96 -8.86
N LEU A 658 40.41 29.72 -7.88
CA LEU A 658 40.69 31.15 -8.00
C LEU A 658 42.19 31.37 -8.17
N THR A 659 42.59 32.15 -9.17
CA THR A 659 43.99 32.49 -9.47
C THR A 659 44.26 33.97 -9.18
N PHE A 660 45.30 34.25 -8.39
CA PHE A 660 45.65 35.60 -7.96
C PHE A 660 47.17 35.83 -7.97
N TRP A 661 47.55 37.08 -8.23
CA TRP A 661 48.93 37.54 -8.17
C TRP A 661 49.26 38.07 -6.78
N ASP A 662 50.38 37.62 -6.21
CA ASP A 662 50.99 38.14 -4.99
C ASP A 662 52.07 39.16 -5.37
N PRO A 663 51.80 40.48 -5.30
CA PRO A 663 52.75 41.50 -5.73
C PRO A 663 53.97 41.64 -4.79
N TYR A 664 53.95 40.99 -3.62
CA TYR A 664 55.01 41.05 -2.61
C TYR A 664 55.97 39.87 -2.73
N ARG A 665 55.50 38.73 -3.25
CA ARG A 665 56.32 37.58 -3.65
C ARG A 665 56.73 37.58 -5.13
N MET A 666 56.05 38.38 -5.96
CA MET A 666 56.19 38.39 -7.42
C MET A 666 55.88 37.02 -8.06
N GLU A 667 54.83 36.36 -7.57
CA GLU A 667 54.39 35.04 -8.07
C GLU A 667 52.86 34.97 -8.21
N GLU A 668 52.39 34.04 -9.03
CA GLU A 668 50.97 33.70 -9.16
C GLU A 668 50.63 32.49 -8.29
N ARG A 669 49.48 32.55 -7.61
CA ARG A 669 49.03 31.57 -6.61
C ARG A 669 47.57 31.24 -6.83
N THR A 670 47.14 30.08 -6.33
CA THR A 670 45.76 29.60 -6.44
C THR A 670 45.15 29.27 -5.08
N ALA A 671 43.81 29.33 -5.01
CA ALA A 671 43.00 28.81 -3.92
C ALA A 671 41.83 28.01 -4.50
N THR A 672 41.46 26.89 -3.88
CA THR A 672 40.47 25.94 -4.40
C THR A 672 39.35 25.64 -3.40
N ALA A 673 38.13 25.40 -3.90
CA ALA A 673 36.97 25.01 -3.12
C ALA A 673 36.16 23.94 -3.85
N ASP A 674 35.76 22.87 -3.15
CA ASP A 674 34.92 21.83 -3.73
C ASP A 674 33.43 22.20 -3.67
N LEU A 675 32.68 21.78 -4.68
CA LEU A 675 31.24 21.92 -4.84
C LEU A 675 30.62 20.51 -4.91
N VAL A 676 29.54 20.27 -4.16
CA VAL A 676 28.84 18.96 -4.15
C VAL A 676 27.32 19.15 -4.13
N GLY A 677 26.60 18.35 -4.91
CA GLY A 677 25.13 18.34 -4.95
C GLY A 677 24.60 16.99 -5.41
N VAL A 678 23.31 16.73 -5.23
CA VAL A 678 22.64 15.51 -5.70
C VAL A 678 21.40 15.88 -6.51
N GLY A 679 21.28 15.32 -7.72
CA GLY A 679 20.09 15.46 -8.55
C GLY A 679 19.02 14.42 -8.20
N GLY A 680 17.78 14.87 -8.08
CA GLY A 680 16.61 14.00 -7.88
C GLY A 680 15.37 14.53 -8.59
N ASP A 681 14.34 13.70 -8.69
CA ASP A 681 13.01 14.13 -9.11
C ASP A 681 12.07 14.27 -7.92
N SER A 682 10.98 15.00 -8.14
CA SER A 682 9.90 15.26 -7.19
C SER A 682 8.62 14.88 -7.92
N ASN A 683 8.13 13.66 -7.72
CA ASN A 683 7.08 13.06 -8.54
C ASN A 683 5.77 13.00 -7.75
N ILE A 684 4.68 13.53 -8.32
CA ILE A 684 3.37 13.59 -7.67
C ILE A 684 2.49 12.43 -8.10
N GLU A 685 1.90 11.74 -7.13
CA GLU A 685 0.91 10.69 -7.36
C GLU A 685 -0.26 10.92 -6.38
N VAL A 686 -1.49 10.59 -6.77
CA VAL A 686 -2.68 10.85 -5.93
C VAL A 686 -3.57 9.63 -5.85
N ILE A 687 -3.93 9.25 -4.62
CA ILE A 687 -4.67 8.03 -4.31
C ILE A 687 -5.91 8.37 -3.47
N PRO A 688 -7.11 7.95 -3.88
CA PRO A 688 -7.42 7.27 -5.13
C PRO A 688 -7.31 8.25 -6.33
N GLY A 689 -6.99 7.73 -7.51
CA GLY A 689 -6.90 8.52 -8.75
C GLY A 689 -8.26 8.97 -9.32
N HIS A 690 -9.37 8.54 -8.71
CA HIS A 690 -10.73 9.02 -8.94
C HIS A 690 -11.54 8.81 -7.64
N VAL A 691 -12.62 9.59 -7.45
CA VAL A 691 -13.56 9.41 -6.33
C VAL A 691 -14.98 9.34 -6.86
N ASP A 692 -15.68 8.25 -6.58
CA ASP A 692 -17.13 8.14 -6.79
C ASP A 692 -17.85 8.14 -5.44
N PHE A 693 -18.65 9.17 -5.19
CA PHE A 693 -19.49 9.31 -4.00
C PHE A 693 -20.78 8.47 -4.08
N GLY A 694 -21.06 7.86 -5.23
CA GLY A 694 -22.23 7.01 -5.44
C GLY A 694 -23.55 7.79 -5.44
N LEU A 695 -24.63 7.11 -5.05
CA LEU A 695 -25.98 7.64 -5.08
C LEU A 695 -26.35 8.28 -3.71
N VAL A 696 -26.61 9.59 -3.69
CA VAL A 696 -26.88 10.37 -2.47
C VAL A 696 -28.26 11.03 -2.54
N THR A 697 -28.98 11.12 -1.43
CA THR A 697 -30.33 11.71 -1.42
C THR A 697 -30.25 13.24 -1.52
N ALA A 698 -30.78 13.79 -2.61
CA ALA A 698 -30.74 15.20 -2.94
C ALA A 698 -31.57 16.07 -1.98
N GLY A 699 -31.07 17.27 -1.69
CA GLY A 699 -31.74 18.26 -0.84
C GLY A 699 -31.02 18.46 0.49
N GLU A 700 -31.39 17.69 1.51
CA GLU A 700 -30.94 17.88 2.90
C GLU A 700 -29.80 16.94 3.34
N CYS A 701 -29.38 15.99 2.50
CA CYS A 701 -28.29 15.07 2.83
C CYS A 701 -26.98 15.40 2.08
N ALA A 702 -25.87 15.07 2.72
CA ALA A 702 -24.55 14.94 2.12
C ALA A 702 -24.18 13.46 1.91
N SER A 703 -23.10 13.22 1.16
CA SER A 703 -22.38 11.96 1.16
C SER A 703 -21.62 11.76 2.47
N ARG A 704 -21.12 10.55 2.70
CA ARG A 704 -19.98 10.36 3.61
C ARG A 704 -18.76 11.12 3.07
N THR A 705 -17.85 11.49 3.96
CA THR A 705 -16.55 12.05 3.57
C THR A 705 -15.70 11.00 2.85
N GLU A 706 -15.05 11.40 1.76
CA GLU A 706 -14.02 10.63 1.06
C GLU A 706 -12.67 11.34 1.11
N ARG A 707 -11.59 10.55 1.22
CA ARG A 707 -10.23 11.03 1.41
C ARG A 707 -9.40 10.83 0.14
N VAL A 708 -8.66 11.86 -0.23
CA VAL A 708 -7.71 11.87 -1.35
C VAL A 708 -6.33 12.23 -0.82
N THR A 709 -5.40 11.28 -0.89
CA THR A 709 -4.04 11.42 -0.38
C THR A 709 -3.06 11.72 -1.51
N VAL A 710 -2.36 12.85 -1.41
CA VAL A 710 -1.29 13.26 -2.31
C VAL A 710 0.06 12.74 -1.80
N TYR A 711 0.69 11.91 -2.61
CA TYR A 711 1.98 11.29 -2.36
C TYR A 711 3.10 11.93 -3.17
N ASN A 712 4.30 11.94 -2.59
CA ASN A 712 5.54 12.26 -3.30
C ASN A 712 6.32 10.96 -3.51
N THR A 713 6.31 10.43 -4.73
CA THR A 713 7.08 9.25 -5.13
C THR A 713 8.51 9.60 -5.54
N GLY A 714 8.82 10.89 -5.73
CA GLY A 714 10.19 11.40 -5.96
C GLY A 714 11.03 11.48 -4.67
N ILE A 715 12.33 11.72 -4.79
CA ILE A 715 13.21 11.91 -3.63
C ILE A 715 13.30 13.37 -3.17
N ALA A 716 13.01 14.32 -4.06
CA ALA A 716 12.96 15.75 -3.73
C ALA A 716 11.54 16.15 -3.27
N PRO A 717 11.40 17.04 -2.27
CA PRO A 717 10.10 17.50 -1.79
C PRO A 717 9.29 18.18 -2.92
N ILE A 718 7.96 18.13 -2.80
CA ILE A 718 7.00 18.80 -3.69
C ILE A 718 6.28 19.87 -2.88
N CYS A 719 5.91 20.95 -3.54
CA CYS A 719 5.07 22.02 -3.04
C CYS A 719 3.74 21.99 -3.80
N ILE A 720 2.62 21.71 -3.10
CA ILE A 720 1.30 22.04 -3.65
C ILE A 720 1.04 23.51 -3.35
N THR A 721 0.75 24.27 -4.40
CA THR A 721 0.61 25.74 -4.38
C THR A 721 -0.83 26.21 -4.55
N ASP A 722 -1.68 25.38 -5.16
CA ASP A 722 -3.12 25.59 -5.22
C ASP A 722 -3.85 24.24 -5.30
N VAL A 723 -5.08 24.20 -4.79
CA VAL A 723 -6.00 23.07 -4.87
C VAL A 723 -7.39 23.63 -5.15
N ARG A 724 -7.92 23.30 -6.33
CA ARG A 724 -9.09 23.97 -6.92
C ARG A 724 -9.99 22.96 -7.60
N LEU A 725 -11.30 23.24 -7.61
CA LEU A 725 -12.30 22.42 -8.28
C LEU A 725 -12.61 23.00 -9.67
N GLU A 726 -12.53 22.18 -10.72
CA GLU A 726 -12.80 22.57 -12.11
C GLU A 726 -13.85 21.66 -12.77
N GLY A 727 -14.88 22.26 -13.37
CA GLY A 727 -15.92 21.51 -14.06
C GLY A 727 -17.33 22.09 -13.88
N PRO A 728 -18.32 21.57 -14.63
CA PRO A 728 -19.68 22.10 -14.62
C PRO A 728 -20.49 21.71 -13.37
N GLY A 729 -20.15 20.62 -12.66
CA GLY A 729 -20.86 20.12 -11.47
C GLY A 729 -20.20 20.48 -10.14
N CYS A 730 -19.08 21.21 -10.13
CA CYS A 730 -18.26 21.43 -8.92
C CYS A 730 -18.93 22.16 -7.76
N ALA A 731 -20.09 22.82 -7.97
CA ALA A 731 -20.80 23.52 -6.89
C ALA A 731 -21.39 22.57 -5.82
N GLU A 732 -21.50 21.28 -6.13
CA GLU A 732 -22.01 20.26 -5.23
C GLU A 732 -20.90 19.41 -4.59
N PHE A 733 -19.62 19.66 -4.91
CA PHE A 733 -18.48 19.00 -4.28
C PHE A 733 -17.77 19.99 -3.36
N ILE A 734 -17.55 19.62 -2.11
CA ILE A 734 -16.98 20.49 -1.07
C ILE A 734 -15.66 19.88 -0.59
N LEU A 735 -14.59 20.67 -0.64
CA LEU A 735 -13.32 20.39 0.06
C LEU A 735 -13.50 20.80 1.52
N ILE A 736 -13.68 19.84 2.42
CA ILE A 736 -14.01 20.09 3.83
C ILE A 736 -12.76 20.26 4.70
N ASP A 737 -11.68 19.54 4.38
CA ASP A 737 -10.40 19.63 5.08
C ASP A 737 -9.21 19.50 4.12
N ARG A 738 -8.12 20.20 4.46
CA ARG A 738 -6.84 20.17 3.73
C ARG A 738 -5.68 20.57 4.64
N PRO A 739 -4.45 20.11 4.39
CA PRO A 739 -3.33 20.44 5.26
C PRO A 739 -2.94 21.91 5.17
N VAL A 740 -2.48 22.45 6.28
CA VAL A 740 -2.12 23.87 6.40
C VAL A 740 -0.88 24.19 5.57
N ALA A 741 -1.02 25.13 4.63
CA ALA A 741 0.10 25.67 3.86
C ALA A 741 1.04 26.54 4.73
N ASP A 742 2.33 26.57 4.39
CA ASP A 742 3.31 27.41 5.06
C ASP A 742 3.10 28.93 4.79
N MET A 743 3.95 29.78 5.36
CA MET A 743 3.89 31.23 5.17
C MET A 743 4.05 31.71 3.72
N ASN A 744 4.51 30.83 2.80
CA ASN A 744 4.65 31.10 1.38
C ASN A 744 3.48 30.55 0.55
N GLY A 745 2.48 29.92 1.18
CA GLY A 745 1.38 29.23 0.51
C GLY A 745 1.73 27.82 0.03
N CYS A 746 2.78 27.21 0.58
CA CYS A 746 3.24 25.88 0.18
C CYS A 746 2.74 24.78 1.11
N ILE A 747 2.00 23.80 0.58
CA ILE A 747 1.77 22.52 1.27
C ILE A 747 2.92 21.58 0.88
N ALA A 748 3.85 21.36 1.80
CA ALA A 748 5.10 20.65 1.53
C ALA A 748 4.97 19.13 1.67
N ILE A 749 5.02 18.40 0.55
CA ILE A 749 4.87 16.95 0.48
C ILE A 749 6.23 16.27 0.41
N THR A 750 6.45 15.29 1.30
CA THR A 750 7.67 14.48 1.33
C THR A 750 7.31 13.00 1.37
N ARG A 751 8.21 12.10 1.00
CA ARG A 751 7.97 10.64 1.10
C ARG A 751 7.44 10.19 2.47
N ALA A 752 7.89 10.82 3.55
CA ALA A 752 7.49 10.49 4.92
C ALA A 752 6.27 11.29 5.42
N ARG A 753 5.75 12.23 4.62
CA ARG A 753 4.60 13.09 4.94
C ARG A 753 3.79 13.34 3.66
N PRO A 754 2.90 12.41 3.28
CA PRO A 754 1.85 12.69 2.29
C PRO A 754 0.86 13.73 2.86
N ALA A 755 -0.05 14.22 2.00
CA ALA A 755 -1.10 15.17 2.38
C ALA A 755 -2.48 14.59 2.10
N ASP A 756 -3.32 14.52 3.13
CA ASP A 756 -4.70 14.07 3.01
C ASP A 756 -5.62 15.27 2.78
N PHE A 757 -6.49 15.18 1.77
CA PHE A 757 -7.54 16.15 1.45
C PHE A 757 -8.89 15.45 1.56
N GLN A 758 -9.86 16.08 2.19
CA GLN A 758 -11.17 15.47 2.45
C GLN A 758 -12.27 16.17 1.66
N PHE A 759 -13.11 15.38 0.99
CA PHE A 759 -14.16 15.86 0.12
C PHE A 759 -15.52 15.24 0.48
N THR A 760 -16.59 15.99 0.23
CA THR A 760 -17.98 15.58 0.40
C THR A 760 -18.79 16.01 -0.82
N TYR A 761 -19.79 15.21 -1.22
CA TYR A 761 -20.75 15.53 -2.28
C TYR A 761 -22.13 15.84 -1.69
N GLU A 762 -22.73 16.96 -2.07
CA GLU A 762 -23.99 17.46 -1.53
C GLU A 762 -25.00 17.80 -2.65
N PRO A 763 -25.69 16.79 -3.21
CA PRO A 763 -26.61 17.00 -4.33
C PRO A 763 -27.72 18.00 -4.01
N GLY A 764 -27.72 19.13 -4.72
CA GLY A 764 -28.83 20.08 -4.74
C GLY A 764 -29.93 19.68 -5.72
N ASN A 765 -29.64 18.74 -6.62
CA ASN A 765 -30.51 18.33 -7.71
C ASN A 765 -30.54 16.79 -7.90
N VAL A 766 -31.29 16.31 -8.90
CA VAL A 766 -31.37 14.89 -9.27
C VAL A 766 -30.67 14.69 -10.61
N GLY A 767 -29.69 13.80 -10.64
CA GLY A 767 -28.85 13.57 -11.82
C GLY A 767 -27.40 13.27 -11.43
N ARG A 768 -26.55 13.05 -12.44
CA ARG A 768 -25.11 12.86 -12.25
C ARG A 768 -24.38 14.19 -12.31
N ASP A 769 -23.49 14.39 -11.35
CA ASP A 769 -22.58 15.51 -11.29
C ASP A 769 -21.13 15.03 -11.36
N ALA A 770 -20.29 15.87 -11.99
CA ALA A 770 -18.89 15.58 -12.21
C ALA A 770 -18.07 16.87 -12.09
N CYS A 771 -16.89 16.72 -11.49
CA CYS A 771 -15.93 17.77 -11.21
C CYS A 771 -14.52 17.16 -11.21
N ASP A 772 -13.48 17.91 -11.56
CA ASP A 772 -12.10 17.51 -11.28
C ASP A 772 -11.59 18.32 -10.08
N VAL A 773 -10.92 17.69 -9.12
CA VAL A 773 -9.99 18.43 -8.25
C VAL A 773 -8.63 18.49 -8.93
N VAL A 774 -8.09 19.70 -9.01
CA VAL A 774 -6.80 20.00 -9.66
C VAL A 774 -5.79 20.42 -8.60
N PHE A 775 -4.75 19.59 -8.44
CA PHE A 775 -3.60 19.86 -7.59
C PHE A 775 -2.51 20.55 -8.41
N VAL A 776 -2.29 21.84 -8.14
CA VAL A 776 -1.26 22.64 -8.82
C VAL A 776 0.04 22.57 -8.01
N SER A 777 1.06 21.93 -8.56
CA SER A 777 2.28 21.59 -7.86
C SER A 777 3.56 21.98 -8.61
N ASP A 778 4.68 21.98 -7.89
CA ASP A 778 6.01 22.01 -8.50
C ASP A 778 6.60 20.59 -8.71
N ALA A 779 5.80 19.57 -9.00
CA ALA A 779 6.33 18.25 -9.36
C ALA A 779 6.98 18.21 -10.75
N SER A 780 7.94 17.30 -10.96
CA SER A 780 8.78 17.17 -12.17
C SER A 780 8.08 16.46 -13.33
N ASP A 781 7.15 15.57 -13.01
CA ASP A 781 6.35 14.76 -13.92
C ASP A 781 5.04 15.45 -14.28
N ASN A 782 4.32 16.01 -13.30
CA ASN A 782 3.08 16.74 -13.55
C ASN A 782 2.89 18.00 -12.69
N GLY A 783 2.78 19.17 -13.33
CA GLY A 783 2.51 20.44 -12.65
C GLY A 783 1.04 20.69 -12.29
N GLU A 784 0.09 20.04 -12.97
CA GLU A 784 -1.35 20.12 -12.67
C GLU A 784 -1.94 18.70 -12.75
N LEU A 785 -2.18 18.07 -11.60
CA LEU A 785 -2.74 16.72 -11.53
C LEU A 785 -4.25 16.80 -11.25
N HIS A 786 -5.04 16.24 -12.16
CA HIS A 786 -6.50 16.19 -12.10
C HIS A 786 -6.95 14.85 -11.51
N VAL A 787 -7.83 14.87 -10.51
CA VAL A 787 -8.52 13.70 -9.96
C VAL A 787 -10.02 13.87 -10.18
N PRO A 788 -10.67 13.03 -10.99
CA PRO A 788 -12.12 13.11 -11.20
C PRO A 788 -12.90 12.77 -9.93
N LEU A 789 -13.89 13.61 -9.64
CA LEU A 789 -14.91 13.45 -8.60
C LEU A 789 -16.27 13.26 -9.30
N THR A 790 -17.01 12.22 -8.92
CA THR A 790 -18.36 11.94 -9.46
C THR A 790 -19.34 11.61 -8.35
N GLY A 791 -20.62 11.92 -8.57
CA GLY A 791 -21.72 11.52 -7.69
C GLY A 791 -23.06 11.59 -8.43
N GLU A 792 -24.10 10.98 -7.86
CA GLU A 792 -25.45 11.02 -8.42
C GLU A 792 -26.50 11.35 -7.35
N GLY A 793 -27.28 12.42 -7.56
CA GLY A 793 -28.38 12.81 -6.69
C GLY A 793 -29.69 12.07 -7.00
N THR A 794 -30.38 11.58 -5.96
CA THR A 794 -31.71 10.93 -6.07
C THR A 794 -32.73 11.46 -5.05
N LEU A 795 -34.03 11.28 -5.29
CA LEU A 795 -35.07 11.53 -4.27
C LEU A 795 -35.40 10.29 -3.42
N ASP A 796 -34.91 9.12 -3.81
CA ASP A 796 -35.21 7.88 -3.10
C ASP A 796 -34.38 7.77 -1.81
N THR A 797 -35.05 7.63 -0.66
CA THR A 797 -34.42 7.40 0.65
C THR A 797 -34.22 5.91 0.96
N ARG A 798 -34.87 5.01 0.20
CA ARG A 798 -34.78 3.57 0.36
C ARG A 798 -34.06 2.96 -0.83
N GLN A 799 -33.13 2.06 -0.55
CA GLN A 799 -32.33 1.33 -1.53
C GLN A 799 -32.63 -0.17 -1.44
N THR A 800 -32.55 -0.86 -2.58
CA THR A 800 -32.56 -2.32 -2.65
C THR A 800 -31.48 -2.76 -3.61
N ASP A 801 -30.43 -3.37 -3.08
CA ASP A 801 -29.36 -3.97 -3.88
C ASP A 801 -29.68 -5.44 -4.12
N GLU A 802 -29.52 -5.90 -5.35
CA GLU A 802 -29.72 -7.31 -5.75
C GLU A 802 -28.40 -7.89 -6.27
N PHE A 803 -27.91 -8.90 -5.56
CA PHE A 803 -26.70 -9.65 -5.90
C PHE A 803 -27.11 -11.06 -6.35
N VAL A 804 -26.31 -11.66 -7.21
CA VAL A 804 -26.38 -13.10 -7.50
C VAL A 804 -25.10 -13.71 -6.96
N GLN A 805 -25.23 -14.67 -6.04
CA GLN A 805 -24.07 -15.45 -5.59
C GLN A 805 -23.52 -16.24 -6.78
N ALA A 806 -22.41 -15.79 -7.36
CA ALA A 806 -21.84 -16.45 -8.52
C ALA A 806 -21.03 -17.69 -8.11
N SER A 807 -21.41 -18.87 -8.62
CA SER A 807 -20.38 -19.81 -9.09
C SER A 807 -19.76 -19.18 -10.33
N GLY A 808 -18.45 -19.19 -10.44
CA GLY A 808 -17.80 -18.56 -11.57
C GLY A 808 -17.43 -17.10 -11.31
N GLN A 809 -16.90 -16.78 -10.11
CA GLN A 809 -16.34 -15.46 -9.81
C GLN A 809 -15.40 -15.01 -10.94
N GLU A 810 -15.46 -13.73 -11.32
CA GLU A 810 -14.40 -13.13 -12.10
C GLU A 810 -13.24 -12.78 -11.15
N VAL A 811 -12.04 -13.27 -11.46
CA VAL A 811 -10.84 -13.06 -10.62
C VAL A 811 -9.67 -12.74 -11.51
N ASP A 812 -8.98 -11.62 -11.26
CA ASP A 812 -7.73 -11.29 -11.93
C ASP A 812 -6.58 -11.54 -10.96
N VAL A 813 -5.58 -12.33 -11.35
CA VAL A 813 -4.48 -12.75 -10.50
C VAL A 813 -3.16 -12.28 -11.10
N LEU A 814 -2.41 -11.45 -10.38
CA LEU A 814 -1.12 -10.95 -10.80
C LEU A 814 -0.01 -11.63 -10.00
N PHE A 815 0.79 -12.48 -10.64
CA PHE A 815 2.02 -12.99 -10.05
C PHE A 815 3.17 -12.02 -10.35
N VAL A 816 3.86 -11.59 -9.29
CA VAL A 816 5.06 -10.76 -9.35
C VAL A 816 6.21 -11.64 -8.90
N ILE A 817 7.00 -12.12 -9.85
CA ILE A 817 7.99 -13.17 -9.64
C ILE A 817 9.39 -12.60 -9.80
N ASP A 818 10.21 -12.82 -8.80
CA ASP A 818 11.61 -12.42 -8.82
C ASP A 818 12.43 -13.26 -9.81
N ASN A 819 13.23 -12.58 -10.64
CA ASN A 819 14.11 -13.14 -11.66
C ASN A 819 15.61 -12.91 -11.35
N SER A 820 15.93 -12.67 -10.07
CA SER A 820 17.28 -12.64 -9.50
C SER A 820 18.06 -13.94 -9.74
N GLY A 821 19.36 -13.92 -9.40
CA GLY A 821 20.29 -15.02 -9.68
C GLY A 821 20.01 -16.32 -8.91
N SER A 822 19.35 -16.24 -7.76
CA SER A 822 19.10 -17.34 -6.80
C SER A 822 17.78 -18.07 -7.06
N MET A 823 16.76 -17.35 -7.54
CA MET A 823 15.36 -17.77 -7.70
C MET A 823 15.05 -19.00 -8.59
N SER A 824 16.06 -19.73 -9.06
CA SER A 824 15.88 -20.89 -9.95
C SER A 824 15.21 -22.08 -9.26
N GLU A 825 15.36 -22.26 -7.95
CA GLU A 825 14.74 -23.35 -7.18
C GLU A 825 13.28 -23.01 -6.89
N GLU A 826 13.03 -21.76 -6.52
CA GLU A 826 11.77 -21.17 -6.11
C GLU A 826 10.80 -21.03 -7.29
N GLN A 827 11.28 -20.54 -8.45
CA GLN A 827 10.52 -20.59 -9.71
C GLN A 827 10.22 -22.04 -10.13
N GLY A 828 11.07 -23.00 -9.79
CA GLY A 828 10.82 -24.43 -10.01
C GLY A 828 9.72 -24.98 -9.11
N ASN A 829 9.73 -24.60 -7.83
CA ASN A 829 8.77 -24.98 -6.80
C ASN A 829 7.37 -24.42 -7.09
N LEU A 830 7.26 -23.13 -7.43
CA LEU A 830 6.02 -22.48 -7.85
C LEU A 830 5.38 -23.23 -9.03
N ARG A 831 6.15 -23.46 -10.11
CA ARG A 831 5.67 -24.16 -11.31
C ARG A 831 5.22 -25.59 -11.02
N SER A 832 5.94 -26.30 -10.15
CA SER A 832 5.64 -27.70 -9.82
C SER A 832 4.37 -27.87 -8.99
N ASN A 833 3.90 -26.81 -8.32
CA ASN A 833 2.80 -26.86 -7.36
C ASN A 833 1.60 -25.97 -7.72
N PHE A 834 1.65 -25.27 -8.86
CA PHE A 834 0.61 -24.36 -9.34
C PHE A 834 -0.79 -25.00 -9.47
N ASP A 835 -0.87 -26.30 -9.74
CA ASP A 835 -2.14 -27.04 -9.77
C ASP A 835 -2.91 -26.89 -8.43
N SER A 836 -2.20 -26.85 -7.29
CA SER A 836 -2.79 -26.65 -5.95
C SER A 836 -3.50 -25.29 -5.79
N PHE A 837 -3.05 -24.26 -6.52
CA PHE A 837 -3.71 -22.96 -6.58
C PHE A 837 -4.96 -23.01 -7.48
N ILE A 838 -4.82 -23.58 -8.68
CA ILE A 838 -5.86 -23.47 -9.72
C ILE A 838 -7.02 -24.47 -9.54
N GLN A 839 -6.83 -25.56 -8.77
CA GLN A 839 -7.89 -26.52 -8.44
C GLN A 839 -9.13 -25.85 -7.82
N GLY A 840 -8.95 -24.82 -6.98
CA GLY A 840 -10.06 -24.03 -6.43
C GLY A 840 -10.88 -23.32 -7.51
N ALA A 841 -10.23 -22.78 -8.54
CA ALA A 841 -10.91 -22.13 -9.66
C ALA A 841 -11.76 -23.10 -10.47
N ASP A 842 -11.29 -24.35 -10.68
CA ASP A 842 -12.08 -25.36 -11.38
C ASP A 842 -13.20 -25.96 -10.52
N GLN A 843 -13.03 -26.05 -9.20
CA GLN A 843 -14.11 -26.44 -8.27
C GLN A 843 -15.30 -25.48 -8.35
N PHE A 844 -15.06 -24.17 -8.30
CA PHE A 844 -16.11 -23.14 -8.32
C PHE A 844 -16.43 -22.60 -9.72
N GLN A 845 -15.74 -23.08 -10.77
CA GLN A 845 -15.90 -22.72 -12.18
C GLN A 845 -15.53 -21.26 -12.53
N ASN A 846 -14.63 -20.63 -11.75
CA ASN A 846 -14.26 -19.20 -11.80
C ASN A 846 -13.67 -18.76 -13.13
N ASP A 847 -14.09 -17.61 -13.64
CA ASP A 847 -13.54 -17.02 -14.85
C ASP A 847 -12.31 -16.17 -14.51
N PHE A 848 -11.17 -16.83 -14.43
CA PHE A 848 -9.92 -16.19 -14.05
C PHE A 848 -9.13 -15.62 -15.23
N GLN A 849 -8.41 -14.52 -14.96
CA GLN A 849 -7.30 -14.05 -15.77
C GLN A 849 -6.02 -14.11 -14.93
N LEU A 850 -4.94 -14.69 -15.46
CA LEU A 850 -3.62 -14.67 -14.80
C LEU A 850 -2.65 -13.83 -15.61
N GLY A 851 -1.92 -12.97 -14.91
CA GLY A 851 -0.79 -12.21 -15.41
C GLY A 851 0.48 -12.55 -14.65
N VAL A 852 1.63 -12.47 -15.32
CA VAL A 852 2.95 -12.61 -14.70
C VAL A 852 3.80 -11.40 -15.07
N VAL A 853 4.44 -10.77 -14.09
CA VAL A 853 5.46 -9.73 -14.27
C VAL A 853 6.70 -10.07 -13.44
N SER A 854 7.85 -9.51 -13.80
CA SER A 854 9.08 -9.64 -13.02
C SER A 854 9.31 -8.46 -12.07
N THR A 855 10.28 -8.61 -11.16
CA THR A 855 10.80 -7.53 -10.30
C THR A 855 11.70 -6.52 -11.05
N ASP A 856 12.11 -6.83 -12.29
CA ASP A 856 13.07 -6.06 -13.08
C ASP A 856 12.39 -4.92 -13.87
N LEU A 857 12.61 -3.69 -13.39
CA LEU A 857 12.14 -2.45 -14.03
C LEU A 857 13.21 -1.73 -14.86
N ASP A 858 14.48 -2.17 -14.79
CA ASP A 858 15.56 -1.68 -15.63
C ASP A 858 15.44 -2.23 -17.06
N ASN A 859 14.86 -3.43 -17.21
CA ASN A 859 14.47 -3.96 -18.51
C ASN A 859 13.15 -3.34 -19.00
N ALA A 860 13.25 -2.45 -19.99
CA ALA A 860 12.10 -1.79 -20.63
C ALA A 860 11.08 -2.75 -21.31
N ALA A 861 11.43 -4.03 -21.50
CA ALA A 861 10.51 -5.07 -21.96
C ALA A 861 9.66 -5.68 -20.83
N GLU A 862 10.15 -5.64 -19.58
CA GLU A 862 9.52 -6.28 -18.41
C GLU A 862 8.89 -5.26 -17.45
N ASN A 863 9.36 -4.01 -17.44
CA ASN A 863 8.91 -2.85 -16.66
C ASN A 863 7.37 -2.73 -16.44
N GLY A 864 6.83 -3.48 -15.47
CA GLY A 864 5.39 -3.63 -15.19
C GLY A 864 4.57 -4.31 -16.30
N LYS A 865 5.20 -4.97 -17.29
CA LYS A 865 4.52 -5.51 -18.48
C LYS A 865 4.28 -7.00 -18.36
N LEU A 866 3.05 -7.45 -18.63
CA LEU A 866 2.69 -8.87 -18.63
C LEU A 866 3.58 -9.69 -19.59
N ILE A 867 4.27 -10.66 -19.01
CA ILE A 867 5.24 -11.53 -19.69
C ILE A 867 4.53 -12.75 -20.29
N GLY A 868 5.06 -13.25 -21.41
CA GLY A 868 4.60 -14.47 -22.06
C GLY A 868 3.57 -14.28 -23.19
N ALA A 869 3.05 -15.39 -23.71
CA ALA A 869 2.18 -15.41 -24.88
C ALA A 869 1.20 -16.60 -24.83
N PRO A 870 -0.12 -16.38 -24.62
CA PRO A 870 -0.80 -15.09 -24.54
C PRO A 870 -0.53 -14.37 -23.21
N ARG A 871 -0.17 -13.08 -23.26
CA ARG A 871 0.13 -12.22 -22.09
C ARG A 871 -0.85 -12.33 -20.91
N ILE A 872 -2.12 -12.56 -21.21
CA ILE A 872 -3.17 -12.88 -20.23
C ILE A 872 -3.56 -14.34 -20.43
N ILE A 873 -3.30 -15.15 -19.42
CA ILE A 873 -3.75 -16.53 -19.34
C ILE A 873 -5.22 -16.50 -18.93
N ARG A 874 -6.07 -17.24 -19.62
CA ARG A 874 -7.50 -17.34 -19.31
C ARG A 874 -7.88 -18.79 -19.07
N ARG A 875 -8.97 -19.02 -18.35
CA ARG A 875 -9.49 -20.36 -18.07
C ARG A 875 -9.57 -21.23 -19.34
N GLY A 876 -8.98 -22.41 -19.27
CA GLY A 876 -9.00 -23.38 -20.35
C GLY A 876 -7.95 -24.49 -20.17
N PRO A 877 -7.99 -25.54 -21.02
CA PRO A 877 -7.20 -26.77 -20.85
C PRO A 877 -5.68 -26.62 -21.05
N ASN A 878 -5.19 -25.38 -21.26
CA ASN A 878 -3.76 -25.09 -21.36
C ASN A 878 -3.30 -24.06 -20.31
N ALA A 879 -4.17 -23.58 -19.40
CA ALA A 879 -3.86 -22.47 -18.51
C ALA A 879 -2.68 -22.78 -17.58
N GLU A 880 -2.64 -23.99 -17.01
CA GLU A 880 -1.54 -24.50 -16.19
C GLU A 880 -0.19 -24.52 -16.94
N GLN A 881 -0.18 -25.02 -18.18
CA GLN A 881 1.03 -25.04 -19.01
C GLN A 881 1.46 -23.61 -19.42
N GLN A 882 0.50 -22.74 -19.73
CA GLN A 882 0.81 -21.34 -20.05
C GLN A 882 1.41 -20.62 -18.84
N PHE A 883 0.86 -20.83 -17.64
CA PHE A 883 1.45 -20.30 -16.40
C PHE A 883 2.85 -20.86 -16.16
N THR A 884 3.03 -22.17 -16.33
CA THR A 884 4.33 -22.85 -16.21
C THR A 884 5.38 -22.28 -17.17
N ASP A 885 4.98 -21.94 -18.40
CA ASP A 885 5.84 -21.32 -19.41
C ASP A 885 6.15 -19.85 -19.08
N HIS A 886 5.25 -19.13 -18.40
CA HIS A 886 5.42 -17.72 -18.05
C HIS A 886 6.21 -17.50 -16.75
N ALA A 887 6.09 -18.42 -15.78
CA ALA A 887 6.82 -18.37 -14.51
C ALA A 887 8.29 -18.86 -14.63
N ASP A 888 8.72 -19.32 -15.82
CA ASP A 888 10.12 -19.60 -16.15
C ASP A 888 10.80 -18.34 -16.71
N LEU A 889 10.85 -17.28 -15.89
CA LEU A 889 11.46 -15.99 -16.25
C LEU A 889 12.98 -16.11 -16.46
N GLY A 890 13.59 -17.10 -15.81
CA GLY A 890 15.03 -17.22 -15.70
C GLY A 890 15.60 -16.35 -14.57
N VAL A 891 16.94 -16.27 -14.55
CA VAL A 891 17.72 -15.76 -13.41
C VAL A 891 18.78 -14.73 -13.84
N ASN A 892 18.38 -13.81 -14.72
CA ASN A 892 19.27 -12.77 -15.28
C ASN A 892 18.77 -11.33 -15.03
N GLY A 893 17.83 -11.16 -14.09
CA GLY A 893 17.26 -9.86 -13.75
C GLY A 893 18.26 -8.90 -13.10
N ALA A 894 17.84 -7.64 -12.98
CA ALA A 894 18.52 -6.64 -12.18
C ALA A 894 18.57 -7.03 -10.69
N GLY A 895 19.72 -6.79 -10.04
CA GLY A 895 19.90 -6.98 -8.59
C GLY A 895 19.34 -5.80 -7.77
N ASN A 896 18.10 -5.43 -8.05
CA ASN A 896 17.35 -4.34 -7.40
C ASN A 896 15.85 -4.66 -7.53
N GLU A 897 15.33 -5.36 -6.53
CA GLU A 897 14.11 -6.15 -6.57
C GLU A 897 12.93 -5.25 -6.24
N THR A 898 12.35 -4.64 -7.27
CA THR A 898 11.32 -3.61 -7.12
C THR A 898 9.91 -4.16 -7.36
N GLY A 899 9.54 -5.23 -6.64
CA GLY A 899 8.29 -5.96 -6.87
C GLY A 899 7.02 -5.13 -6.57
N LEU A 900 7.00 -4.32 -5.51
CA LEU A 900 5.84 -3.46 -5.23
C LEU A 900 5.64 -2.40 -6.34
N GLU A 901 6.72 -1.83 -6.87
CA GLU A 901 6.68 -0.92 -8.01
C GLU A 901 6.31 -1.64 -9.32
N ALA A 902 6.70 -2.90 -9.49
CA ALA A 902 6.30 -3.73 -10.62
C ALA A 902 4.80 -4.03 -10.60
N ALA A 903 4.23 -4.35 -9.43
CA ALA A 903 2.78 -4.49 -9.24
C ALA A 903 2.05 -3.18 -9.55
N HIS A 904 2.53 -2.07 -8.99
CA HIS A 904 2.00 -0.72 -9.26
C HIS A 904 1.94 -0.46 -10.76
N ARG A 905 3.08 -0.53 -11.46
CA ARG A 905 3.16 -0.32 -12.92
C ARG A 905 2.37 -1.34 -13.73
N ALA A 906 2.14 -2.53 -13.21
CA ALA A 906 1.34 -3.54 -13.91
C ALA A 906 -0.17 -3.26 -13.83
N LEU A 907 -0.60 -2.47 -12.84
CA LEU A 907 -1.98 -2.17 -12.49
C LEU A 907 -2.36 -0.69 -12.69
N THR A 908 -1.44 0.15 -13.19
CA THR A 908 -1.70 1.55 -13.55
C THR A 908 -1.50 1.85 -15.04
N ASP A 909 -1.98 3.01 -15.44
CA ASP A 909 -1.63 3.61 -16.72
C ASP A 909 -0.11 3.96 -16.76
N PRO A 910 0.53 3.87 -17.94
CA PRO A 910 -0.05 3.58 -19.25
C PRO A 910 -0.20 2.08 -19.56
N ASN A 911 0.10 1.16 -18.63
CA ASN A 911 0.15 -0.27 -18.95
C ASN A 911 -1.24 -0.91 -19.04
N ILE A 912 -2.21 -0.57 -18.17
CA ILE A 912 -3.58 -1.12 -18.26
C ILE A 912 -4.51 -0.37 -19.22
N PHE A 913 -4.13 0.82 -19.66
CA PHE A 913 -4.96 1.73 -20.48
C PHE A 913 -5.56 1.06 -21.73
N ASP A 914 -6.86 1.28 -21.98
CA ASP A 914 -7.57 0.86 -23.19
C ASP A 914 -8.24 2.05 -23.88
N THR A 915 -7.87 2.31 -25.13
CA THR A 915 -8.50 3.37 -25.94
C THR A 915 -9.81 2.91 -26.61
N GLY A 916 -10.03 1.59 -26.71
CA GLY A 916 -11.06 1.00 -27.57
C GLY A 916 -10.84 1.18 -29.09
N VAL A 917 -9.74 1.82 -29.52
CA VAL A 917 -9.48 2.14 -30.93
C VAL A 917 -8.82 0.96 -31.64
N ALA A 918 -9.54 0.33 -32.57
CA ALA A 918 -9.05 -0.81 -33.33
C ALA A 918 -7.83 -0.47 -34.23
N CYS A 919 -6.83 -1.36 -34.24
CA CYS A 919 -5.56 -1.20 -34.96
C CYS A 919 -5.07 -2.50 -35.59
N GLN A 920 -4.06 -2.42 -36.46
CA GLN A 920 -3.32 -3.57 -37.01
C GLN A 920 -1.80 -3.47 -36.79
N ASN A 921 -1.29 -2.30 -36.40
CA ASN A 921 0.10 -2.01 -36.07
C ASN A 921 0.19 -0.68 -35.30
N ASP A 922 1.30 -0.48 -34.60
CA ASP A 922 1.54 0.69 -33.71
C ASP A 922 1.44 2.03 -34.44
N GLY A 923 1.69 2.08 -35.76
CA GLY A 923 1.58 3.29 -36.58
C GLY A 923 0.15 3.84 -36.72
N GLN A 924 -0.85 3.15 -36.16
CA GLN A 924 -2.24 3.60 -36.08
C GLN A 924 -2.63 4.12 -34.69
N CYS A 925 -1.74 3.98 -33.70
CA CYS A 925 -1.96 4.39 -32.32
C CYS A 925 -1.30 5.75 -32.04
N GLN A 926 -1.85 6.51 -31.10
CA GLN A 926 -1.27 7.77 -30.67
C GLN A 926 -0.22 7.49 -29.60
N MET A 927 1.03 7.93 -29.79
CA MET A 927 2.06 7.75 -28.76
C MET A 927 1.60 8.33 -27.41
N PRO A 928 1.76 7.60 -26.29
CA PRO A 928 2.64 6.43 -26.10
C PRO A 928 2.04 5.05 -26.45
N ASP A 929 0.77 4.95 -26.87
CA ASP A 929 0.06 3.68 -27.07
C ASP A 929 0.69 2.76 -28.13
N THR A 930 0.56 1.45 -27.95
CA THR A 930 0.94 0.44 -28.96
C THR A 930 -0.25 -0.44 -29.35
N CYS A 931 -0.14 -1.18 -30.45
CA CYS A 931 -1.23 -1.98 -30.99
C CYS A 931 -1.27 -3.39 -30.37
N VAL A 932 -1.96 -3.52 -29.24
CA VAL A 932 -2.00 -4.74 -28.43
C VAL A 932 -3.26 -5.54 -28.73
N GLU A 933 -3.08 -6.70 -29.37
CA GLU A 933 -4.16 -7.62 -29.76
C GLU A 933 -5.24 -6.98 -30.66
N GLY A 934 -4.87 -5.94 -31.41
CA GLY A 934 -5.74 -5.27 -32.38
C GLY A 934 -6.54 -4.09 -31.82
N SER A 935 -6.24 -3.61 -30.61
CA SER A 935 -6.67 -2.31 -30.08
C SER A 935 -5.47 -1.50 -29.60
N CYS A 936 -5.53 -0.17 -29.72
CA CYS A 936 -4.51 0.73 -29.18
C CYS A 936 -4.64 0.86 -27.66
N GLY A 937 -3.51 0.87 -26.97
CA GLY A 937 -3.43 1.17 -25.54
C GLY A 937 -2.14 0.63 -24.93
N GLY A 938 -2.22 0.31 -23.63
CA GLY A 938 -1.16 -0.28 -22.84
C GLY A 938 -0.91 -1.76 -23.12
N HIS A 939 0.23 -2.27 -22.65
CA HIS A 939 0.62 -3.69 -22.82
C HIS A 939 -0.27 -4.65 -22.01
N ASN A 940 -0.74 -4.22 -20.84
CA ASN A 940 -1.56 -5.01 -19.92
C ASN A 940 -3.07 -4.81 -20.15
N ARG A 941 -3.46 -3.92 -21.08
CA ARG A 941 -4.84 -3.64 -21.52
C ARG A 941 -5.83 -4.80 -21.38
N GLY A 942 -6.89 -4.61 -20.59
CA GLY A 942 -7.94 -5.62 -20.38
C GLY A 942 -7.54 -6.82 -19.51
N PHE A 943 -6.43 -6.73 -18.77
CA PHE A 943 -6.11 -7.64 -17.66
C PHE A 943 -6.98 -7.34 -16.45
N LEU A 944 -6.95 -6.09 -15.97
CA LEU A 944 -7.74 -5.65 -14.82
C LEU A 944 -9.19 -5.38 -15.25
N ARG A 945 -10.14 -6.17 -14.72
CA ARG A 945 -11.58 -5.99 -14.87
C ARG A 945 -12.16 -5.28 -13.65
N GLU A 946 -13.14 -4.42 -13.87
CA GLU A 946 -13.82 -3.67 -12.81
C GLU A 946 -14.63 -4.58 -11.87
N THR A 947 -15.33 -5.56 -12.43
CA THR A 947 -16.20 -6.52 -11.73
C THR A 947 -15.45 -7.63 -10.99
N ALA A 948 -14.24 -7.98 -11.45
CA ALA A 948 -13.46 -9.06 -10.84
C ALA A 948 -12.95 -8.73 -9.42
N ALA A 949 -12.63 -9.75 -8.62
CA ALA A 949 -11.66 -9.61 -7.54
C ALA A 949 -10.24 -9.45 -8.10
N LEU A 950 -9.29 -8.93 -7.33
CA LEU A 950 -7.88 -8.82 -7.72
C LEU A 950 -6.96 -9.44 -6.66
N GLU A 951 -6.23 -10.47 -7.02
CA GLU A 951 -5.26 -11.09 -6.14
C GLU A 951 -3.84 -10.84 -6.66
N ILE A 952 -2.95 -10.35 -5.81
CA ILE A 952 -1.53 -10.16 -6.16
C ILE A 952 -0.68 -11.15 -5.37
N VAL A 953 0.20 -11.90 -6.03
CA VAL A 953 1.09 -12.86 -5.38
C VAL A 953 2.55 -12.46 -5.64
N PHE A 954 3.22 -11.96 -4.59
CA PHE A 954 4.65 -11.66 -4.59
C PHE A 954 5.46 -12.91 -4.26
N LEU A 955 6.47 -13.23 -5.08
CA LEU A 955 7.43 -14.31 -4.85
C LEU A 955 8.86 -13.77 -5.05
N SER A 956 9.62 -13.62 -3.96
CA SER A 956 11.00 -13.11 -3.96
C SER A 956 11.77 -13.62 -2.75
N ASP A 957 13.07 -13.91 -2.95
CA ASP A 957 14.00 -14.27 -1.88
C ASP A 957 14.76 -13.07 -1.29
N GLU A 958 14.49 -11.84 -1.75
CA GLU A 958 15.07 -10.60 -1.25
C GLU A 958 14.01 -9.60 -0.71
N GLU A 959 14.46 -8.47 -0.17
CA GLU A 959 13.58 -7.39 0.33
C GLU A 959 13.19 -6.42 -0.78
N ASP A 960 11.95 -5.92 -0.76
CA ASP A 960 11.48 -4.97 -1.77
C ASP A 960 12.26 -3.64 -1.71
N GLN A 961 12.94 -3.30 -2.80
CA GLN A 961 13.72 -2.06 -2.93
C GLN A 961 12.91 -0.91 -3.56
N SER A 962 11.59 -1.09 -3.73
CA SER A 962 10.72 -0.11 -4.40
C SER A 962 10.68 1.23 -3.67
N THR A 963 10.71 2.33 -4.43
CA THR A 963 11.05 3.62 -3.85
C THR A 963 9.90 4.32 -3.11
N GLY A 964 8.65 3.88 -3.32
CA GLY A 964 7.48 4.32 -2.55
C GLY A 964 7.48 3.82 -1.10
N THR A 965 6.62 4.41 -0.27
CA THR A 965 6.38 3.94 1.10
C THR A 965 5.38 2.80 1.13
N ILE A 966 5.33 2.06 2.25
CA ILE A 966 4.33 1.00 2.43
C ILE A 966 2.91 1.57 2.38
N ASN A 967 2.66 2.75 2.97
CA ASN A 967 1.35 3.42 2.89
C ASN A 967 0.94 3.69 1.44
N PHE A 968 1.85 4.20 0.61
CA PHE A 968 1.60 4.42 -0.81
C PHE A 968 1.13 3.13 -1.52
N TYR A 969 1.86 2.03 -1.37
CA TYR A 969 1.50 0.77 -2.05
C TYR A 969 0.24 0.12 -1.46
N VAL A 970 0.01 0.17 -0.14
CA VAL A 970 -1.22 -0.34 0.49
C VAL A 970 -2.45 0.47 0.05
N ASP A 971 -2.38 1.80 0.13
CA ASP A 971 -3.49 2.68 -0.26
C ASP A 971 -3.77 2.55 -1.76
N PHE A 972 -2.72 2.45 -2.59
CA PHE A 972 -2.84 2.20 -4.02
C PHE A 972 -3.61 0.90 -4.27
N LEU A 973 -3.13 -0.23 -3.74
CA LEU A 973 -3.75 -1.53 -3.96
C LEU A 973 -5.21 -1.56 -3.47
N LYS A 974 -5.49 -1.01 -2.28
CA LYS A 974 -6.87 -0.86 -1.77
C LYS A 974 -7.73 0.03 -2.68
N SER A 975 -7.17 1.08 -3.28
CA SER A 975 -7.92 1.97 -4.18
C SER A 975 -8.40 1.28 -5.46
N ILE A 976 -7.67 0.27 -5.99
CA ILE A 976 -7.98 -0.37 -7.29
C ILE A 976 -9.41 -0.94 -7.33
N LYS A 977 -9.86 -1.56 -6.22
CA LYS A 977 -11.21 -2.11 -6.11
C LYS A 977 -12.12 -1.26 -5.23
N GLY A 978 -11.66 -0.08 -4.81
CA GLY A 978 -12.29 0.81 -3.84
C GLY A 978 -11.80 0.53 -2.41
N PHE A 979 -11.37 1.58 -1.70
CA PHE A 979 -10.62 1.48 -0.43
C PHE A 979 -11.34 0.69 0.68
N ARG A 980 -12.67 0.67 0.64
CA ARG A 980 -13.57 -0.03 1.57
C ARG A 980 -13.91 -1.47 1.16
N ASN A 981 -13.56 -1.88 -0.07
CA ASN A 981 -13.86 -3.21 -0.60
C ASN A 981 -12.75 -4.21 -0.25
N GLU A 982 -12.42 -4.33 1.04
CA GLU A 982 -11.19 -5.03 1.49
C GLU A 982 -11.14 -6.51 1.05
N ASN A 983 -12.27 -7.22 1.03
CA ASN A 983 -12.33 -8.60 0.53
C ASN A 983 -12.46 -8.74 -1.01
N ARG A 984 -12.30 -7.65 -1.78
CA ARG A 984 -12.20 -7.71 -3.26
C ARG A 984 -10.77 -7.59 -3.78
N MET A 985 -9.79 -7.34 -2.91
CA MET A 985 -8.39 -7.27 -3.27
C MET A 985 -7.50 -7.70 -2.11
N HIS A 986 -6.62 -8.67 -2.34
CA HIS A 986 -5.58 -9.02 -1.39
C HIS A 986 -4.20 -9.05 -2.06
N ALA A 987 -3.17 -8.75 -1.27
CA ALA A 987 -1.80 -9.08 -1.62
C ALA A 987 -1.33 -10.25 -0.77
N HIS A 988 -0.77 -11.27 -1.42
CA HIS A 988 -0.14 -12.42 -0.79
C HIS A 988 1.36 -12.37 -1.05
N SER A 989 2.15 -12.92 -0.14
CA SER A 989 3.61 -12.93 -0.26
C SER A 989 4.19 -14.29 0.13
N ILE A 990 4.93 -14.91 -0.79
CA ILE A 990 5.79 -16.07 -0.56
C ILE A 990 7.23 -15.54 -0.49
N VAL A 991 7.70 -15.21 0.71
CA VAL A 991 8.98 -14.49 0.94
C VAL A 991 9.69 -15.01 2.20
N GLY A 992 10.89 -14.51 2.50
CA GLY A 992 11.56 -14.78 3.78
C GLY A 992 10.82 -14.15 4.96
N ALA A 993 10.29 -14.96 5.89
CA ALA A 993 9.46 -14.51 7.01
C ALA A 993 10.29 -14.10 8.26
N ASP A 994 10.04 -12.92 8.84
CA ASP A 994 10.78 -12.44 10.02
C ASP A 994 10.40 -13.23 11.30
N ASN A 995 11.39 -13.95 11.86
CA ASN A 995 11.24 -14.72 13.10
C ASN A 995 11.73 -13.93 14.33
N GLY A 996 11.19 -12.73 14.53
CA GLY A 996 11.41 -11.94 15.74
C GLY A 996 12.81 -11.33 15.86
N GLY A 997 13.37 -10.83 14.75
CA GLY A 997 14.61 -10.06 14.76
C GLY A 997 15.89 -10.80 14.35
N ASN A 998 15.81 -12.09 14.04
CA ASN A 998 16.77 -12.76 13.17
C ASN A 998 16.16 -12.84 11.77
N ALA A 999 16.83 -12.28 10.75
CA ALA A 999 16.46 -12.53 9.36
C ALA A 999 16.45 -14.04 9.11
N ALA A 1000 15.34 -14.57 8.59
CA ALA A 1000 15.14 -16.01 8.45
C ALA A 1000 15.83 -16.54 7.19
N ALA A 1001 17.17 -16.54 7.23
CA ALA A 1001 18.01 -17.21 6.26
C ALA A 1001 17.80 -18.73 6.33
N CYS A 1002 16.80 -19.24 5.60
CA CYS A 1002 16.90 -20.58 5.08
C CYS A 1002 18.05 -20.62 4.07
N MET A 1003 18.88 -21.66 4.15
CA MET A 1003 19.98 -21.89 3.22
C MET A 1003 19.62 -23.09 2.37
N SER A 1004 19.42 -22.88 1.07
CA SER A 1004 19.31 -23.97 0.10
C SER A 1004 20.72 -24.36 -0.40
N GLY A 1005 20.81 -25.24 -1.40
CA GLY A 1005 22.08 -25.57 -2.05
C GLY A 1005 22.69 -24.41 -2.85
N ASP A 1006 21.86 -23.45 -3.28
CA ASP A 1006 22.21 -22.43 -4.27
C ASP A 1006 22.00 -20.98 -3.79
N GLY A 1007 21.29 -20.74 -2.67
CA GLY A 1007 21.04 -19.39 -2.13
C GLY A 1007 20.71 -19.33 -0.63
N ALA A 1008 20.53 -18.10 -0.13
CA ALA A 1008 19.98 -17.82 1.19
C ALA A 1008 19.02 -16.63 1.09
N ALA A 1009 17.78 -16.81 1.52
CA ALA A 1009 16.76 -15.76 1.43
C ALA A 1009 16.93 -14.70 2.53
N ASP A 1010 16.79 -13.43 2.14
CA ASP A 1010 16.63 -12.30 3.06
C ASP A 1010 15.14 -12.13 3.47
N ALA A 1011 14.88 -11.28 4.46
CA ALA A 1011 13.52 -11.08 4.98
C ALA A 1011 12.76 -10.05 4.13
N GLY A 1012 11.68 -10.46 3.46
CA GLY A 1012 10.83 -9.60 2.63
C GLY A 1012 9.80 -8.80 3.43
N ARG A 1013 10.25 -7.98 4.39
CA ARG A 1013 9.37 -7.35 5.40
C ARG A 1013 8.33 -6.41 4.78
N ARG A 1014 8.68 -5.70 3.70
CA ARG A 1014 7.74 -4.79 3.01
C ARG A 1014 6.62 -5.58 2.35
N TYR A 1015 6.91 -6.71 1.72
CA TYR A 1015 5.89 -7.61 1.19
C TYR A 1015 4.99 -8.16 2.32
N VAL A 1016 5.58 -8.65 3.42
CA VAL A 1016 4.83 -9.15 4.59
C VAL A 1016 3.88 -8.10 5.16
N GLU A 1017 4.33 -6.84 5.27
CA GLU A 1017 3.51 -5.74 5.80
C GLU A 1017 2.38 -5.34 4.83
N VAL A 1018 2.65 -5.29 3.52
CA VAL A 1018 1.62 -5.07 2.49
C VAL A 1018 0.56 -6.17 2.54
N SER A 1019 0.97 -7.45 2.59
CA SER A 1019 0.05 -8.59 2.66
C SER A 1019 -0.84 -8.52 3.89
N ARG A 1020 -0.26 -8.28 5.08
CA ARG A 1020 -1.04 -8.12 6.33
C ARG A 1020 -2.03 -6.98 6.28
N ARG A 1021 -1.64 -5.82 5.73
CA ARG A 1021 -2.51 -4.63 5.65
C ARG A 1021 -3.57 -4.70 4.54
N THR A 1022 -3.47 -5.68 3.64
CA THR A 1022 -4.47 -6.01 2.61
C THR A 1022 -5.16 -7.36 2.89
N ASN A 1023 -5.08 -7.86 4.13
CA ASN A 1023 -5.72 -9.10 4.59
C ASN A 1023 -5.35 -10.37 3.79
N GLY A 1024 -4.20 -10.38 3.12
CA GLY A 1024 -3.71 -11.52 2.35
C GLY A 1024 -2.67 -12.39 3.06
N THR A 1025 -2.44 -13.57 2.48
CA THR A 1025 -1.63 -14.65 3.06
C THR A 1025 -0.13 -14.33 3.07
N VAL A 1026 0.55 -14.61 4.18
CA VAL A 1026 2.01 -14.58 4.28
C VAL A 1026 2.55 -16.00 4.39
N ALA A 1027 3.17 -16.47 3.32
CA ALA A 1027 3.80 -17.77 3.19
C ALA A 1027 5.33 -17.64 3.19
N SER A 1028 6.01 -18.74 3.50
CA SER A 1028 7.47 -18.79 3.63
C SER A 1028 8.11 -19.37 2.37
N ILE A 1029 8.94 -18.58 1.67
CA ILE A 1029 9.68 -19.06 0.49
C ILE A 1029 10.62 -20.24 0.78
N CYS A 1030 10.98 -20.43 2.06
CA CYS A 1030 11.77 -21.55 2.55
C CYS A 1030 11.04 -22.92 2.55
N ASN A 1031 9.76 -22.96 2.18
CA ASN A 1031 8.98 -24.20 2.12
C ASN A 1031 9.40 -25.03 0.89
N ASN A 1032 9.91 -26.25 1.10
CA ASN A 1032 10.32 -27.18 0.02
C ASN A 1032 9.18 -27.59 -0.95
N ASN A 1033 7.94 -27.18 -0.66
CA ASN A 1033 6.75 -27.41 -1.47
C ASN A 1033 5.75 -26.30 -1.16
N PHE A 1034 5.43 -25.46 -2.14
CA PHE A 1034 4.44 -24.37 -2.00
C PHE A 1034 2.98 -24.82 -2.14
N GLY A 1035 2.68 -26.11 -2.32
CA GLY A 1035 1.33 -26.60 -2.62
C GLY A 1035 0.28 -26.26 -1.55
N ASP A 1036 0.65 -26.31 -0.27
CA ASP A 1036 -0.26 -25.91 0.83
C ASP A 1036 -0.48 -24.38 0.84
N ASP A 1037 0.60 -23.60 0.72
CA ASP A 1037 0.56 -22.14 0.67
C ASP A 1037 -0.29 -21.65 -0.53
N LEU A 1038 -0.04 -22.21 -1.72
CA LEU A 1038 -0.74 -21.93 -2.97
C LEU A 1038 -2.22 -22.32 -2.91
N ARG A 1039 -2.56 -23.40 -2.19
CA ARG A 1039 -3.95 -23.81 -1.97
C ARG A 1039 -4.69 -22.87 -1.03
N GLU A 1040 -4.03 -22.32 -0.01
CA GLU A 1040 -4.63 -21.30 0.87
C GLU A 1040 -4.89 -19.99 0.11
N ILE A 1041 -3.92 -19.52 -0.67
CA ILE A 1041 -4.05 -18.37 -1.57
C ILE A 1041 -5.18 -18.63 -2.59
N GLY A 1042 -5.21 -19.83 -3.20
CA GLY A 1042 -6.24 -20.23 -4.16
C GLY A 1042 -7.65 -20.27 -3.55
N ASN A 1043 -7.80 -20.77 -2.32
CA ASN A 1043 -9.08 -20.77 -1.61
C ASN A 1043 -9.60 -19.36 -1.32
N THR A 1044 -8.69 -18.41 -1.03
CA THR A 1044 -9.02 -16.99 -0.85
C THR A 1044 -9.46 -16.37 -2.18
N ALA A 1045 -8.66 -16.57 -3.23
CA ALA A 1045 -8.91 -16.08 -4.58
C ALA A 1045 -10.21 -16.60 -5.22
N PHE A 1046 -10.58 -17.84 -4.94
CA PHE A 1046 -11.58 -18.59 -5.72
C PHE A 1046 -12.83 -19.02 -4.93
N GLY A 1047 -12.95 -18.62 -3.66
CA GLY A 1047 -14.10 -18.94 -2.81
C GLY A 1047 -15.43 -18.29 -3.25
N LEU A 1048 -16.51 -18.64 -2.54
CA LEU A 1048 -17.79 -17.92 -2.66
C LEU A 1048 -17.68 -16.54 -1.99
N GLN A 1049 -18.41 -15.54 -2.51
CA GLN A 1049 -18.51 -14.25 -1.85
C GLN A 1049 -19.23 -14.39 -0.51
N VAL A 1050 -18.53 -14.01 0.55
CA VAL A 1050 -19.07 -13.92 1.91
C VAL A 1050 -19.57 -12.50 2.24
N GLN A 1051 -19.04 -11.48 1.55
CA GLN A 1051 -19.34 -10.07 1.78
C GLN A 1051 -19.97 -9.43 0.54
N PHE A 1052 -21.05 -8.66 0.75
CA PHE A 1052 -21.82 -8.00 -0.29
C PHE A 1052 -21.91 -6.50 0.00
N PHE A 1053 -21.15 -5.70 -0.75
CA PHE A 1053 -21.03 -4.26 -0.58
C PHE A 1053 -22.28 -3.54 -1.06
N LEU A 1054 -22.84 -2.69 -0.20
CA LEU A 1054 -24.07 -1.96 -0.46
C LEU A 1054 -23.75 -0.70 -1.29
N SER A 1055 -24.60 -0.40 -2.27
CA SER A 1055 -24.40 0.70 -3.22
C SER A 1055 -24.49 2.10 -2.59
N ARG A 1056 -25.05 2.19 -1.38
CA ARG A 1056 -25.21 3.43 -0.61
C ARG A 1056 -24.96 3.14 0.87
N PRO A 1057 -24.41 4.09 1.66
CA PRO A 1057 -24.35 3.99 3.11
C PRO A 1057 -25.71 3.61 3.71
N ALA A 1058 -25.75 2.62 4.60
CA ALA A 1058 -27.00 2.05 5.11
C ALA A 1058 -27.24 2.35 6.59
N VAL A 1059 -28.46 2.77 6.93
CA VAL A 1059 -28.91 2.84 8.33
C VAL A 1059 -29.08 1.42 8.85
N GLU A 1060 -28.15 0.96 9.68
CA GLU A 1060 -28.01 -0.42 10.17
C GLU A 1060 -29.33 -1.07 10.64
N GLU A 1061 -30.12 -0.36 11.48
CA GLU A 1061 -31.40 -0.86 12.01
C GLU A 1061 -32.49 -1.10 10.94
N SER A 1062 -32.31 -0.57 9.73
CA SER A 1062 -33.26 -0.67 8.62
C SER A 1062 -32.96 -1.84 7.66
N ILE A 1063 -31.80 -2.49 7.79
CA ILE A 1063 -31.30 -3.48 6.85
C ILE A 1063 -32.14 -4.76 6.92
N THR A 1064 -32.57 -5.23 5.75
CA THR A 1064 -33.33 -6.47 5.58
C THR A 1064 -32.72 -7.29 4.45
N VAL A 1065 -32.39 -8.55 4.72
CA VAL A 1065 -31.72 -9.45 3.77
C VAL A 1065 -32.67 -10.58 3.38
N GLU A 1066 -32.90 -10.78 2.09
CA GLU A 1066 -33.62 -11.93 1.54
C GLU A 1066 -32.67 -12.79 0.70
N VAL A 1067 -32.79 -14.11 0.80
CA VAL A 1067 -32.07 -15.07 -0.05
C VAL A 1067 -33.11 -15.96 -0.74
N ASP A 1068 -33.10 -15.97 -2.07
CA ASP A 1068 -34.11 -16.61 -2.95
C ASP A 1068 -35.56 -16.20 -2.62
N GLY A 1069 -35.75 -14.95 -2.17
CA GLY A 1069 -37.04 -14.41 -1.74
C GLY A 1069 -37.51 -14.90 -0.36
N ALA A 1070 -36.66 -15.57 0.41
CA ALA A 1070 -36.89 -15.88 1.82
C ALA A 1070 -36.10 -14.93 2.72
N ASN A 1071 -36.81 -14.15 3.54
CA ASN A 1071 -36.19 -13.24 4.51
C ASN A 1071 -35.29 -13.99 5.51
N ARG A 1072 -34.09 -13.45 5.73
CA ARG A 1072 -33.04 -13.93 6.63
C ARG A 1072 -32.85 -12.92 7.77
N PRO A 1073 -33.50 -13.11 8.93
CA PRO A 1073 -33.37 -12.18 10.07
C PRO A 1073 -32.10 -12.39 10.91
N ALA A 1074 -31.25 -13.36 10.54
CA ALA A 1074 -29.98 -13.69 11.18
C ALA A 1074 -29.13 -14.52 10.20
N GLY A 1075 -27.86 -14.78 10.55
CA GLY A 1075 -26.91 -15.49 9.68
C GLY A 1075 -26.00 -14.56 8.87
N TRP A 1076 -25.95 -13.28 9.25
CA TRP A 1076 -25.16 -12.23 8.65
C TRP A 1076 -24.98 -11.08 9.65
N ALA A 1077 -23.96 -10.26 9.42
CA ALA A 1077 -23.69 -9.00 10.12
C ALA A 1077 -23.57 -7.85 9.10
N PHE A 1078 -23.88 -6.62 9.53
CA PHE A 1078 -23.53 -5.41 8.78
C PHE A 1078 -22.15 -4.93 9.23
N ASP A 1079 -21.24 -4.77 8.26
CA ASP A 1079 -19.97 -4.09 8.46
C ASP A 1079 -20.13 -2.65 7.96
N ARG A 1080 -20.10 -1.71 8.91
CA ARG A 1080 -20.31 -0.28 8.66
C ARG A 1080 -19.13 0.37 7.95
N ASP A 1081 -17.91 -0.06 8.24
CA ASP A 1081 -16.70 0.59 7.72
C ASP A 1081 -16.52 0.30 6.23
N SER A 1082 -16.81 -0.95 5.82
CA SER A 1082 -16.88 -1.33 4.41
C SER A 1082 -18.22 -1.01 3.74
N ASN A 1083 -19.26 -0.70 4.52
CA ASN A 1083 -20.66 -0.57 4.10
C ASN A 1083 -21.16 -1.83 3.35
N SER A 1084 -21.16 -2.97 4.04
CA SER A 1084 -21.47 -4.26 3.44
C SER A 1084 -22.21 -5.20 4.38
N VAL A 1085 -22.85 -6.23 3.82
CA VAL A 1085 -23.38 -7.36 4.59
C VAL A 1085 -22.44 -8.55 4.44
N VAL A 1086 -21.94 -9.05 5.56
CA VAL A 1086 -21.09 -10.24 5.66
C VAL A 1086 -21.94 -11.40 6.15
N PHE A 1087 -22.02 -12.50 5.40
CA PHE A 1087 -22.70 -13.72 5.83
C PHE A 1087 -21.83 -14.55 6.77
N ASP A 1088 -22.45 -15.10 7.81
CA ASP A 1088 -21.79 -16.04 8.72
C ASP A 1088 -21.38 -17.32 7.95
N GLU A 1089 -20.33 -18.00 8.42
CA GLU A 1089 -19.88 -19.25 7.81
C GLU A 1089 -21.01 -20.29 7.76
N GLY A 1090 -21.16 -20.98 6.63
CA GLY A 1090 -22.26 -21.92 6.39
C GLY A 1090 -23.66 -21.29 6.30
N GLN A 1091 -23.80 -19.98 6.50
CA GLN A 1091 -24.99 -19.20 6.10
C GLN A 1091 -24.78 -18.47 4.76
N VAL A 1092 -23.53 -18.38 4.29
CA VAL A 1092 -23.15 -17.98 2.92
C VAL A 1092 -24.09 -18.64 1.90
N PRO A 1093 -24.85 -17.86 1.11
CA PRO A 1093 -25.74 -18.42 0.10
C PRO A 1093 -24.98 -19.29 -0.89
N VAL A 1094 -25.62 -20.35 -1.40
CA VAL A 1094 -25.00 -21.23 -2.40
C VAL A 1094 -24.95 -20.56 -3.76
N ALA A 1095 -24.04 -21.01 -4.63
CA ALA A 1095 -23.97 -20.51 -6.00
C ALA A 1095 -25.33 -20.59 -6.72
N GLY A 1096 -25.69 -19.51 -7.42
CA GLY A 1096 -26.96 -19.31 -8.10
C GLY A 1096 -28.05 -18.64 -7.25
N SER A 1097 -27.84 -18.45 -5.94
CA SER A 1097 -28.81 -17.79 -5.07
C SER A 1097 -28.95 -16.30 -5.41
N ILE A 1098 -30.18 -15.77 -5.36
CA ILE A 1098 -30.44 -14.32 -5.48
C ILE A 1098 -30.51 -13.73 -4.07
N ILE A 1099 -29.66 -12.74 -3.79
CA ILE A 1099 -29.56 -12.04 -2.51
C ILE A 1099 -30.12 -10.64 -2.71
N ARG A 1100 -31.13 -10.25 -1.95
CA ARG A 1100 -31.66 -8.88 -1.93
C ARG A 1100 -31.42 -8.24 -0.58
N ILE A 1101 -30.84 -7.06 -0.57
CA ILE A 1101 -30.56 -6.31 0.65
C ILE A 1101 -31.27 -4.96 0.53
N SER A 1102 -32.27 -4.73 1.38
CA SER A 1102 -33.09 -3.51 1.36
C SER A 1102 -32.93 -2.73 2.65
N TYR A 1103 -32.70 -1.43 2.53
CA TYR A 1103 -32.33 -0.55 3.64
C TYR A 1103 -32.74 0.91 3.36
N GLU A 1104 -32.80 1.72 4.39
CA GLU A 1104 -32.83 3.18 4.28
C GLU A 1104 -31.40 3.70 4.18
N ALA A 1105 -31.16 4.60 3.24
CA ALA A 1105 -29.84 5.17 3.02
C ALA A 1105 -29.51 6.19 4.12
N GLU A 1106 -28.29 6.14 4.63
CA GLU A 1106 -27.80 7.08 5.63
C GLU A 1106 -27.68 8.50 5.04
N CYS A 1107 -28.13 9.48 5.80
CA CYS A 1107 -28.19 10.88 5.41
C CYS A 1107 -27.19 11.67 6.26
N PHE A 1108 -26.02 11.96 5.70
CA PHE A 1108 -24.99 12.72 6.42
C PHE A 1108 -25.38 14.21 6.46
N PRO A 1109 -25.00 14.93 7.53
CA PRO A 1109 -25.27 16.37 7.63
C PRO A 1109 -24.51 17.13 6.54
N ARG A 1110 -25.15 18.18 6.01
CA ARG A 1110 -24.52 19.14 5.10
C ARG A 1110 -23.62 20.12 5.87
N HIS A 1111 -22.59 20.63 5.19
CA HIS A 1111 -21.67 21.63 5.70
C HIS A 1111 -22.23 23.04 5.41
N GLU A 1112 -22.17 23.96 6.39
CA GLU A 1112 -22.68 25.35 6.29
C GLU A 1112 -21.64 26.35 5.74
#